data_AF-A0AA96FNW7-F1
#
_entry.id   AF-A0AA96FNW7-F1
#
_cell.length_a   1.000
_cell.length_b   1.000
_cell.length_c   1.000
_cell.angle_alpha   90.00
_cell.angle_beta   90.00
_cell.angle_gamma   90.00
#
_symmetry.space_group_name_H-M   'P 1'
#
loop_
_entity.id
_entity.type
_entity.pdbx_description
1 polymer ?
#
loop_
_entity_poly.entity_id
_entity_poly.type
_entity_poly.pdbx_seq_one_letter_code
_entity_poly.pdbx_strand_id
1 'polypeptide(L)'
;MTFPATRLFLALGSRAKEEGASHTPRRLRSSHQAFATADVLRAALRGDGKRSRQKNSWIFAATFSARRTTQCWPAKWPGQMQQLKESKDMSLEPEHRHVPGPPTSSVVSRAGGRRAGGHARGNRPTHRARRLFARRGFWAALVMAVVAGSAVVVSQASAQTVDSKTWYVLVNRNSGKVLDDRAYATNDGAAVVQWARTGGANQQWRFIDAGDGYYRLQNRNSGKVLDDLGWSKTAGSAIVQWRDLNGTNQQFKLAESSDGYVRLVNRFSGMAVEVHNAAKADGGDVVQYGDRGGANQQWRLVPTGSVGNAGTPTAPSGSVPASQAPSGTRPSPASSPAAGGGSSTTRFMGSSTVLIGGSMSDASANAAPFDVRYAYVHSRPAPSSAYYSASLCQAAWSSWWGCWNGSTTAPGTYVTWRDTVAAHATYKGGPRPQKMLWTWYSLRDLGDAAGQGDGPGEVVAINRLDLLTRYMNDYRFFLQKIGNSQDMIDLEPDFWGYVRSLGDPHKVAAQVSAANPTDCGSQENSAAGLSRCLISMAHKYAPHTAVGLHLTCWDWQNNTQGCVKDYASLGAQNADLLVTDVSDRDAGWYAQPAHGGRDTFWTDQKAAAALQFYKTMAESVGKPVVLWQIPVGNMAQNNTLNHYKDDKVDWFFAHMDQVANAHVAGLLFGAGQQEQTSIESDGGNLIRKTIAYHNSGGTALK
;
A
#
# COMPACT_ATOMS: atom_id res chain seq x y z
N MET A 1 18.24 -25.14 -65.96
CA MET A 1 19.04 -24.98 -67.21
C MET A 1 19.59 -23.56 -67.25
N THR A 2 20.55 -23.27 -68.13
CA THR A 2 21.14 -21.93 -68.41
C THR A 2 21.68 -21.11 -67.21
N PHE A 3 22.95 -21.37 -66.88
CA PHE A 3 23.98 -20.35 -66.54
C PHE A 3 24.27 -19.46 -67.80
N PRO A 4 25.10 -18.37 -67.78
CA PRO A 4 26.22 -17.98 -66.88
C PRO A 4 26.07 -16.57 -66.23
N ALA A 5 26.91 -16.05 -65.29
CA ALA A 5 28.34 -16.20 -64.93
C ALA A 5 29.31 -15.32 -65.80
N THR A 6 30.49 -14.82 -65.37
CA THR A 6 31.21 -14.86 -64.07
C THR A 6 32.48 -13.95 -64.01
N ARG A 7 32.93 -13.51 -62.81
CA ARG A 7 34.30 -12.98 -62.44
C ARG A 7 34.75 -11.60 -63.03
N LEU A 8 35.85 -10.94 -62.62
CA LEU A 8 37.16 -11.41 -62.12
C LEU A 8 37.99 -10.43 -61.21
N PHE A 9 38.28 -10.86 -59.96
CA PHE A 9 39.51 -10.69 -59.11
C PHE A 9 40.22 -9.35 -58.72
N LEU A 10 40.99 -9.51 -57.62
CA LEU A 10 42.10 -8.69 -57.04
C LEU A 10 41.69 -7.38 -56.34
N ALA A 11 41.98 -7.06 -55.05
CA ALA A 11 42.91 -7.52 -53.97
C ALA A 11 44.11 -6.60 -53.71
N LEU A 12 44.59 -6.60 -52.45
CA LEU A 12 45.48 -5.61 -51.79
C LEU A 12 44.77 -4.26 -51.53
N GLY A 13 45.09 -3.50 -50.47
CA GLY A 13 45.98 -3.77 -49.32
C GLY A 13 46.58 -2.48 -48.73
N SER A 14 47.10 -2.56 -47.48
CA SER A 14 47.75 -1.49 -46.66
C SER A 14 46.83 -0.81 -45.63
N ARG A 15 47.17 -0.68 -44.33
CA ARG A 15 48.30 0.08 -43.70
C ARG A 15 48.17 1.58 -44.00
N ALA A 16 48.41 2.54 -43.08
CA ALA A 16 49.10 2.57 -41.78
C ALA A 16 48.78 3.96 -41.11
N LYS A 17 49.20 4.38 -39.90
CA LYS A 17 49.94 3.84 -38.73
C LYS A 17 49.69 4.79 -37.52
N GLU A 18 49.93 4.30 -36.29
CA GLU A 18 50.72 4.85 -35.15
C GLU A 18 50.87 6.38 -34.90
N GLU A 19 51.28 6.89 -33.73
CA GLU A 19 51.78 6.29 -32.45
C GLU A 19 51.32 7.19 -31.27
N GLY A 20 51.18 6.74 -30.02
CA GLY A 20 52.26 6.47 -29.05
C GLY A 20 52.20 7.50 -27.89
N ALA A 21 52.61 7.27 -26.64
CA ALA A 21 53.16 6.08 -25.97
C ALA A 21 52.79 6.16 -24.45
N SER A 22 52.30 5.11 -23.80
CA SER A 22 53.05 4.06 -23.04
C SER A 22 53.40 4.36 -21.57
N HIS A 23 53.09 3.42 -20.67
CA HIS A 23 53.82 3.14 -19.42
C HIS A 23 53.67 1.64 -19.05
N THR A 24 54.67 1.04 -18.40
CA THR A 24 54.84 -0.43 -18.31
C THR A 24 54.77 -1.02 -16.89
N PRO A 25 54.22 -2.24 -16.70
CA PRO A 25 54.33 -3.01 -15.46
C PRO A 25 55.63 -3.85 -15.37
N ARG A 26 56.00 -4.30 -14.15
CA ARG A 26 57.24 -5.06 -13.87
C ARG A 26 56.96 -6.44 -13.26
N ARG A 27 57.82 -7.44 -13.53
CA ARG A 27 57.75 -8.84 -13.02
C ARG A 27 58.98 -9.23 -12.21
N LEU A 28 58.81 -10.11 -11.21
CA LEU A 28 59.71 -11.17 -10.67
C LEU A 28 58.76 -12.15 -9.94
N ARG A 29 58.69 -13.48 -10.20
CA ARG A 29 59.64 -14.60 -10.00
C ARG A 29 60.05 -14.85 -8.53
N SER A 30 60.13 -16.09 -7.99
CA SER A 30 59.46 -17.39 -8.28
C SER A 30 60.01 -18.52 -7.37
N SER A 31 59.16 -19.31 -6.71
CA SER A 31 59.48 -20.64 -6.13
C SER A 31 58.17 -21.39 -5.77
N HIS A 32 57.76 -22.47 -6.45
CA HIS A 32 58.28 -23.86 -6.40
C HIS A 32 57.99 -24.64 -5.10
N GLN A 33 56.95 -25.49 -5.14
CA GLN A 33 57.12 -26.96 -5.14
C GLN A 33 55.81 -27.66 -5.56
N ALA A 34 55.90 -28.88 -6.11
CA ALA A 34 54.76 -29.72 -6.48
C ALA A 34 55.15 -31.20 -6.59
N PHE A 35 54.28 -32.09 -6.11
CA PHE A 35 54.17 -33.54 -6.37
C PHE A 35 52.65 -33.82 -6.41
N ALA A 36 52.02 -34.56 -7.35
CA ALA A 36 52.31 -35.89 -7.89
C ALA A 36 52.05 -37.03 -6.86
N THR A 37 51.25 -38.08 -7.08
CA THR A 37 50.23 -38.43 -8.11
C THR A 37 49.48 -39.72 -7.67
N ALA A 38 48.39 -40.06 -8.38
CA ALA A 38 47.84 -41.43 -8.57
C ALA A 38 46.98 -42.12 -7.48
N ASP A 39 46.10 -43.00 -7.98
CA ASP A 39 45.09 -43.83 -7.30
C ASP A 39 45.65 -45.12 -6.65
N VAL A 40 44.82 -45.83 -5.86
CA VAL A 40 44.41 -47.24 -6.13
C VAL A 40 43.31 -47.73 -5.17
N LEU A 41 42.64 -48.82 -5.53
CA LEU A 41 41.35 -49.33 -5.06
C LEU A 41 41.41 -50.37 -3.91
N ARG A 42 40.28 -50.49 -3.16
CA ARG A 42 39.75 -51.68 -2.41
C ARG A 42 40.54 -52.24 -1.22
N ALA A 43 39.98 -52.83 -0.17
CA ALA A 43 38.65 -53.02 0.46
C ALA A 43 38.83 -54.14 1.53
N ALA A 44 37.76 -54.43 2.30
CA ALA A 44 37.49 -55.70 3.01
C ALA A 44 38.17 -55.93 4.41
N LEU A 45 37.55 -56.63 5.39
CA LEU A 45 36.14 -57.09 5.59
C LEU A 45 35.92 -57.58 7.06
N ARG A 46 34.67 -58.02 7.36
CA ARG A 46 34.19 -58.79 8.54
C ARG A 46 33.93 -57.95 9.81
N GLY A 47 32.95 -58.27 10.67
CA GLY A 47 31.87 -59.29 10.65
C GLY A 47 30.95 -59.04 11.87
N ASP A 48 29.81 -59.69 12.11
CA ASP A 48 29.01 -60.72 11.41
C ASP A 48 27.52 -60.44 11.74
N GLY A 49 26.54 -60.67 10.85
CA GLY A 49 25.74 -61.90 10.84
C GLY A 49 24.39 -61.74 11.58
N LYS A 50 23.29 -62.49 11.32
CA LYS A 50 23.04 -63.62 10.41
C LYS A 50 21.54 -63.69 10.03
N ARG A 51 21.23 -64.06 8.77
CA ARG A 51 20.09 -64.92 8.30
C ARG A 51 18.63 -64.44 8.52
N SER A 52 17.62 -64.80 7.70
CA SER A 52 17.57 -65.45 6.37
C SER A 52 16.14 -65.55 5.79
N ARG A 53 15.97 -65.54 4.45
CA ARG A 53 15.05 -66.35 3.57
C ARG A 53 13.52 -66.40 3.89
N GLN A 54 12.56 -66.55 2.97
CA GLN A 54 12.50 -66.55 1.48
C GLN A 54 11.03 -66.44 0.99
N LYS A 55 10.82 -65.86 -0.21
CA LYS A 55 9.81 -66.19 -1.26
C LYS A 55 8.34 -66.57 -0.92
N ASN A 56 7.42 -65.88 -1.63
CA ASN A 56 6.18 -66.39 -2.30
C ASN A 56 5.01 -66.95 -1.44
N SER A 57 3.74 -67.00 -1.88
CA SER A 57 2.93 -66.16 -2.83
C SER A 57 1.44 -66.60 -2.78
N TRP A 58 0.50 -65.70 -3.12
CA TRP A 58 -0.90 -65.95 -3.53
C TRP A 58 -1.98 -66.51 -2.55
N ILE A 59 -3.07 -65.74 -2.40
CA ILE A 59 -4.51 -66.10 -2.61
C ILE A 59 -5.43 -66.65 -1.48
N PHE A 60 -6.64 -66.05 -1.48
CA PHE A 60 -7.97 -66.38 -0.91
C PHE A 60 -8.32 -66.26 0.60
N ALA A 61 -9.64 -66.10 0.80
CA ALA A 61 -10.38 -65.60 1.97
C ALA A 61 -10.65 -66.71 3.03
N ALA A 62 -11.29 -66.49 4.20
CA ALA A 62 -12.30 -65.48 4.52
C ALA A 62 -12.52 -65.21 6.04
N THR A 63 -13.15 -64.06 6.32
CA THR A 63 -13.98 -63.68 7.50
C THR A 63 -13.75 -64.31 8.87
N PHE A 64 -13.55 -63.46 9.88
CA PHE A 64 -14.52 -63.36 10.98
C PHE A 64 -14.68 -61.91 11.51
N SER A 65 -15.81 -61.64 12.18
CA SER A 65 -16.36 -60.29 12.43
C SER A 65 -15.86 -59.59 13.70
N ALA A 66 -15.59 -58.28 13.61
CA ALA A 66 -15.77 -57.31 14.71
C ALA A 66 -16.31 -55.96 14.17
N ARG A 67 -17.19 -55.29 14.95
CA ARG A 67 -17.85 -54.01 14.60
C ARG A 67 -16.98 -52.82 15.11
N ARG A 68 -17.09 -51.57 14.63
CA ARG A 68 -18.28 -50.76 14.29
C ARG A 68 -18.01 -49.73 13.16
N THR A 69 -19.09 -49.19 12.59
CA THR A 69 -19.18 -48.10 11.58
C THR A 69 -18.73 -46.74 12.15
N THR A 70 -18.06 -45.78 11.46
CA THR A 70 -18.34 -45.06 10.19
C THR A 70 -19.64 -44.25 10.11
N GLN A 71 -19.53 -42.91 10.06
CA GLN A 71 -20.12 -42.06 9.01
C GLN A 71 -19.66 -40.59 9.09
N CYS A 72 -19.83 -39.85 7.98
CA CYS A 72 -19.46 -38.43 7.84
C CYS A 72 -20.62 -37.50 8.25
N TRP A 73 -20.33 -36.21 8.47
CA TRP A 73 -21.34 -35.15 8.55
C TRP A 73 -20.93 -33.91 7.73
N PRO A 74 -21.83 -33.34 6.90
CA PRO A 74 -21.59 -32.10 6.18
C PRO A 74 -22.13 -30.88 6.96
N ALA A 75 -21.51 -29.71 6.76
CA ALA A 75 -22.07 -28.44 7.23
C ALA A 75 -23.09 -27.90 6.21
N LYS A 76 -24.37 -27.79 6.61
CA LYS A 76 -25.39 -26.99 5.91
C LYS A 76 -25.82 -25.84 6.79
N TRP A 77 -25.83 -24.63 6.24
CA TRP A 77 -26.58 -23.51 6.80
C TRP A 77 -28.03 -23.55 6.28
N PRO A 78 -29.05 -23.52 7.15
CA PRO A 78 -30.41 -23.17 6.77
C PRO A 78 -30.68 -21.68 7.04
N GLY A 79 -31.30 -20.99 6.08
CA GLY A 79 -31.93 -19.71 6.30
C GLY A 79 -33.44 -19.84 6.12
N GLN A 80 -34.23 -19.17 6.97
CA GLN A 80 -35.67 -18.98 6.72
C GLN A 80 -36.17 -17.72 7.42
N MET A 81 -36.93 -16.89 6.70
CA MET A 81 -37.78 -15.87 7.31
C MET A 81 -39.09 -16.51 7.77
N GLN A 82 -39.77 -15.95 8.79
CA GLN A 82 -41.02 -15.20 8.60
C GLN A 82 -41.73 -14.83 9.93
N GLN A 83 -42.07 -13.54 10.07
CA GLN A 83 -43.15 -12.89 10.85
C GLN A 83 -43.71 -13.52 12.16
N LEU A 84 -43.56 -12.77 13.27
CA LEU A 84 -44.57 -12.46 14.31
C LEU A 84 -44.04 -11.18 15.02
N LYS A 85 -44.54 -9.96 14.81
CA LYS A 85 -45.86 -9.35 15.12
C LYS A 85 -46.08 -9.14 16.64
N GLU A 86 -46.08 -7.86 17.06
CA GLU A 86 -46.54 -7.32 18.36
C GLU A 86 -45.69 -7.66 19.62
N SER A 87 -45.45 -6.78 20.60
CA SER A 87 -45.96 -5.40 20.82
C SER A 87 -45.08 -4.54 21.77
N LYS A 88 -45.37 -3.23 21.79
CA LYS A 88 -45.16 -2.22 22.86
C LYS A 88 -43.79 -1.58 23.11
N ASP A 89 -43.90 -0.26 23.31
CA ASP A 89 -43.00 0.68 23.98
C ASP A 89 -42.61 0.18 25.40
N MET A 90 -41.55 0.69 26.04
CA MET A 90 -41.52 2.05 26.60
C MET A 90 -40.11 2.53 26.97
N SER A 91 -39.94 3.86 27.00
CA SER A 91 -38.73 4.61 27.35
C SER A 91 -38.22 4.40 28.78
N LEU A 92 -36.89 4.50 28.98
CA LEU A 92 -36.27 4.85 30.27
C LEU A 92 -35.07 5.79 30.06
N GLU A 93 -35.04 6.88 30.82
CA GLU A 93 -33.82 7.65 31.15
C GLU A 93 -33.19 7.13 32.48
N PRO A 94 -31.95 7.52 32.83
CA PRO A 94 -31.16 6.82 33.84
C PRO A 94 -31.05 7.53 35.21
N GLU A 95 -30.97 6.77 36.31
CA GLU A 95 -30.37 7.24 37.57
C GLU A 95 -29.50 6.18 38.32
N HIS A 96 -28.27 6.60 38.59
CA HIS A 96 -27.46 6.46 39.82
C HIS A 96 -27.43 5.22 40.77
N ARG A 97 -26.16 4.79 41.02
CA ARG A 97 -25.49 4.47 42.32
C ARG A 97 -25.44 3.03 42.91
N HIS A 98 -24.22 2.46 42.81
CA HIS A 98 -23.36 1.93 43.90
C HIS A 98 -23.56 0.51 44.54
N VAL A 99 -22.45 -0.26 44.53
CA VAL A 99 -21.96 -1.21 45.59
C VAL A 99 -22.74 -2.54 45.75
N PRO A 100 -22.16 -3.69 46.21
CA PRO A 100 -20.75 -4.05 46.54
C PRO A 100 -20.14 -5.16 45.62
N GLY A 101 -18.94 -5.67 45.96
CA GLY A 101 -18.27 -6.82 45.30
C GLY A 101 -18.21 -8.11 46.14
N PRO A 102 -17.66 -9.23 45.59
CA PRO A 102 -17.70 -10.58 46.18
C PRO A 102 -16.43 -10.99 47.00
N PRO A 103 -16.50 -12.01 47.90
CA PRO A 103 -15.38 -12.39 48.79
C PRO A 103 -14.91 -13.87 48.77
N THR A 104 -13.72 -14.13 49.35
CA THR A 104 -13.28 -15.37 50.10
C THR A 104 -13.06 -16.71 49.35
N SER A 105 -12.29 -17.72 49.83
CA SER A 105 -11.22 -17.88 50.88
C SER A 105 -10.58 -19.29 50.78
N SER A 106 -9.52 -19.71 51.51
CA SER A 106 -8.52 -19.03 52.38
C SER A 106 -7.06 -19.38 52.02
N VAL A 107 -6.28 -20.36 52.57
CA VAL A 107 -6.44 -21.40 53.61
C VAL A 107 -5.05 -21.68 54.27
N VAL A 108 -4.97 -21.88 55.61
CA VAL A 108 -3.81 -22.43 56.40
C VAL A 108 -2.49 -21.59 56.41
N SER A 109 -1.79 -21.31 57.53
CA SER A 109 -1.98 -21.72 58.94
C SER A 109 -1.41 -20.75 60.02
N ARG A 110 -1.71 -21.10 61.28
CA ARG A 110 -1.25 -20.57 62.60
C ARG A 110 0.25 -20.79 62.90
N ALA A 111 0.92 -20.20 63.91
CA ALA A 111 0.65 -19.04 64.82
C ALA A 111 1.88 -18.72 65.73
N GLY A 112 1.85 -17.58 66.44
CA GLY A 112 2.71 -17.26 67.61
C GLY A 112 3.81 -16.20 67.37
N GLY A 113 4.29 -15.42 68.35
CA GLY A 113 3.76 -15.23 69.72
C GLY A 113 4.67 -14.47 70.72
N ARG A 114 4.39 -13.17 70.96
CA ARG A 114 4.77 -12.33 72.14
C ARG A 114 6.25 -11.92 72.43
N ARG A 115 6.41 -10.59 72.60
CA ARG A 115 7.20 -9.82 73.61
C ARG A 115 8.75 -9.96 73.76
N ALA A 116 9.42 -8.83 73.42
CA ALA A 116 10.33 -8.00 74.27
C ALA A 116 11.66 -8.53 74.86
N GLY A 117 12.74 -7.76 74.69
CA GLY A 117 14.03 -7.90 75.42
C GLY A 117 15.09 -6.91 74.92
N GLY A 118 15.66 -6.07 75.81
CA GLY A 118 16.39 -4.85 75.42
C GLY A 118 17.92 -4.88 75.32
N HIS A 119 18.50 -3.66 75.32
CA HIS A 119 19.93 -3.29 75.52
C HIS A 119 20.92 -3.51 74.34
N ALA A 120 21.99 -2.71 74.15
CA ALA A 120 22.32 -1.36 74.67
C ALA A 120 23.53 -0.70 73.94
N ARG A 121 23.62 0.65 74.05
CA ARG A 121 24.78 1.55 73.77
C ARG A 121 25.25 1.70 72.28
N GLY A 122 25.72 2.88 71.84
CA GLY A 122 25.83 4.17 72.56
C GLY A 122 26.24 5.41 71.74
N ASN A 123 26.33 6.54 72.45
CA ASN A 123 26.91 7.87 72.13
C ASN A 123 26.40 8.75 70.96
N ARG A 124 25.48 9.65 71.33
CA ARG A 124 25.28 11.05 70.85
C ARG A 124 26.51 11.95 71.17
N PRO A 125 26.70 13.18 70.61
CA PRO A 125 25.87 14.41 70.82
C PRO A 125 25.36 15.07 69.50
N THR A 126 24.11 15.53 69.36
CA THR A 126 23.45 16.82 69.77
C THR A 126 23.97 18.10 69.06
N HIS A 127 23.24 19.22 68.89
CA HIS A 127 21.97 19.72 69.47
C HIS A 127 21.24 20.75 68.56
N ARG A 128 19.90 20.82 68.67
CA ARG A 128 19.00 22.01 68.51
C ARG A 128 18.99 22.78 67.16
N ALA A 129 18.10 23.74 66.94
CA ALA A 129 16.62 23.71 66.85
C ALA A 129 16.03 25.14 66.68
N ARG A 130 15.23 25.36 65.64
CA ARG A 130 14.07 26.29 65.53
C ARG A 130 14.21 27.81 65.86
N ARG A 131 13.80 28.60 64.85
CA ARG A 131 12.86 29.76 64.85
C ARG A 131 13.35 31.22 65.03
N LEU A 132 13.14 31.99 63.93
CA LEU A 132 12.38 33.25 63.78
C LEU A 132 12.96 34.62 64.25
N PHE A 133 12.90 35.60 63.31
CA PHE A 133 12.76 37.08 63.46
C PHE A 133 13.80 37.86 64.34
N ALA A 134 14.19 39.12 64.08
CA ALA A 134 13.65 40.19 63.22
C ALA A 134 14.65 41.39 63.02
N ARG A 135 14.30 42.34 62.12
CA ARG A 135 14.70 43.79 62.11
C ARG A 135 16.20 44.17 61.88
N ARG A 136 16.60 45.40 61.52
CA ARG A 136 16.11 46.49 60.60
C ARG A 136 17.14 47.66 60.58
N GLY A 137 17.42 48.30 59.43
CA GLY A 137 18.18 49.57 59.28
C GLY A 137 18.45 49.88 57.79
N PHE A 138 18.09 51.03 57.18
CA PHE A 138 18.60 52.43 57.28
C PHE A 138 20.07 52.56 56.78
N TRP A 139 20.45 53.46 55.84
CA TRP A 139 19.96 54.81 55.47
C TRP A 139 19.89 55.11 53.93
N ALA A 140 19.66 56.39 53.57
CA ALA A 140 19.41 56.99 52.23
C ALA A 140 20.74 57.37 51.45
N ALA A 141 20.79 58.04 50.28
CA ALA A 141 19.85 58.95 49.59
C ALA A 141 20.02 59.04 48.03
N LEU A 142 19.35 60.03 47.41
CA LEU A 142 19.09 60.22 45.97
C LEU A 142 20.32 60.48 45.07
N VAL A 143 20.21 60.03 43.82
CA VAL A 143 20.54 60.81 42.60
C VAL A 143 19.38 60.70 41.61
N MET A 144 18.97 61.80 40.99
CA MET A 144 17.96 61.83 39.91
C MET A 144 18.64 61.74 38.54
N ALA A 145 18.30 60.72 37.76
CA ALA A 145 18.62 60.63 36.34
C ALA A 145 17.48 59.94 35.60
N VAL A 146 16.81 60.65 34.68
CA VAL A 146 15.74 60.08 33.85
C VAL A 146 16.36 59.39 32.64
N VAL A 147 16.40 58.06 32.68
CA VAL A 147 16.69 57.19 31.53
C VAL A 147 15.57 56.14 31.43
N ALA A 148 15.29 55.69 30.20
CA ALA A 148 14.14 54.87 29.85
C ALA A 148 13.95 53.63 30.75
N GLY A 149 12.69 53.28 31.00
CA GLY A 149 12.33 52.19 31.90
C GLY A 149 12.83 50.83 31.43
N SER A 150 13.26 50.02 32.40
CA SER A 150 13.38 48.57 32.28
C SER A 150 12.76 47.93 33.52
N ALA A 151 11.47 48.21 33.72
CA ALA A 151 10.64 47.26 34.45
C ALA A 151 10.75 45.93 33.69
N VAL A 152 11.37 44.93 34.30
CA VAL A 152 11.34 43.57 33.77
C VAL A 152 9.91 43.09 33.93
N VAL A 153 9.08 43.41 32.93
CA VAL A 153 7.86 42.69 32.65
C VAL A 153 8.32 41.28 32.37
N VAL A 154 8.28 40.43 33.39
CA VAL A 154 8.21 39.00 33.20
C VAL A 154 6.87 38.79 32.49
N SER A 155 6.91 38.86 31.17
CA SER A 155 5.81 38.44 30.32
C SER A 155 5.57 36.98 30.67
N GLN A 156 4.59 36.74 31.54
CA GLN A 156 3.94 35.45 31.61
C GLN A 156 3.55 35.14 30.17
N ALA A 157 4.21 34.15 29.58
CA ALA A 157 3.94 33.77 28.20
C ALA A 157 2.46 33.43 28.13
N SER A 158 1.70 34.31 27.48
CA SER A 158 0.25 34.16 27.35
C SER A 158 0.03 33.03 26.38
N ALA A 159 0.06 31.80 26.90
CA ALA A 159 -0.09 30.57 26.16
C ALA A 159 -1.30 30.72 25.24
N GLN A 160 -1.06 30.66 23.93
CA GLN A 160 -2.05 31.03 22.93
C GLN A 160 -3.34 30.22 23.17
N THR A 161 -4.40 30.86 23.68
CA THR A 161 -5.59 30.15 24.16
C THR A 161 -6.41 29.64 22.99
N VAL A 162 -6.06 28.44 22.53
CA VAL A 162 -6.73 27.76 21.42
C VAL A 162 -8.16 27.42 21.83
N ASP A 163 -9.13 28.01 21.13
CA ASP A 163 -10.53 27.63 21.25
C ASP A 163 -10.74 26.20 20.76
N SER A 164 -11.13 25.31 21.67
CA SER A 164 -11.41 23.89 21.42
C SER A 164 -12.68 23.63 20.61
N LYS A 165 -13.48 24.67 20.33
CA LYS A 165 -14.62 24.60 19.38
C LYS A 165 -14.20 24.91 17.94
N THR A 166 -13.08 25.61 17.76
CA THR A 166 -12.55 26.03 16.44
C THR A 166 -11.69 24.94 15.81
N TRP A 167 -11.80 24.83 14.48
CA TRP A 167 -10.91 24.03 13.63
C TRP A 167 -9.80 24.93 13.08
N TYR A 168 -8.57 24.41 13.04
CA TYR A 168 -7.38 25.15 12.61
C TYR A 168 -6.65 24.43 11.48
N VAL A 169 -6.08 25.20 10.57
CA VAL A 169 -5.02 24.73 9.67
C VAL A 169 -3.68 25.13 10.28
N LEU A 170 -2.77 24.18 10.45
CA LEU A 170 -1.43 24.42 11.00
C LEU A 170 -0.44 24.65 9.86
N VAL A 171 0.02 25.90 9.69
CA VAL A 171 0.89 26.31 8.57
C VAL A 171 2.37 26.30 8.98
N ASN A 172 3.20 25.49 8.33
CA ASN A 172 4.62 25.36 8.62
C ASN A 172 5.42 26.62 8.22
N ARG A 173 6.35 27.07 9.07
CA ARG A 173 7.14 28.30 8.86
C ARG A 173 8.16 28.18 7.73
N ASN A 174 8.74 27.00 7.49
CA ASN A 174 9.79 26.79 6.50
C ASN A 174 9.26 26.65 5.05
N SER A 175 8.10 26.05 4.88
CA SER A 175 7.54 25.67 3.57
C SER A 175 6.27 26.42 3.17
N GLY A 176 5.56 27.03 4.12
CA GLY A 176 4.23 27.62 3.90
C GLY A 176 3.12 26.58 3.64
N LYS A 177 3.47 25.28 3.64
CA LYS A 177 2.54 24.14 3.55
C LYS A 177 1.92 23.83 4.91
N VAL A 178 0.96 22.92 4.96
CA VAL A 178 0.12 22.70 6.14
C VAL A 178 0.13 21.25 6.59
N LEU A 179 -0.11 21.04 7.88
CA LEU A 179 -0.24 19.70 8.49
C LEU A 179 -1.44 18.98 7.86
N ASP A 180 -1.18 17.91 7.13
CA ASP A 180 -2.11 17.22 6.24
C ASP A 180 -2.09 15.72 6.56
N ASP A 181 -3.26 15.14 6.81
CA ASP A 181 -3.39 13.68 6.91
C ASP A 181 -3.40 13.06 5.50
N ARG A 182 -2.40 12.21 5.22
CA ARG A 182 -2.00 11.86 3.85
C ARG A 182 -3.14 11.17 3.10
N ALA A 183 -3.49 11.73 1.95
CA ALA A 183 -4.49 11.19 1.03
C ALA A 183 -5.90 10.97 1.65
N TYR A 184 -6.30 11.80 2.62
CA TYR A 184 -7.61 11.73 3.29
C TYR A 184 -7.90 10.39 3.99
N ALA A 185 -6.86 9.74 4.51
CA ALA A 185 -6.98 8.46 5.18
C ALA A 185 -7.92 8.51 6.41
N THR A 186 -8.41 7.33 6.80
CA THR A 186 -9.25 7.16 8.00
C THR A 186 -8.90 5.90 8.80
N ASN A 187 -7.79 5.23 8.47
CA ASN A 187 -7.24 4.11 9.25
C ASN A 187 -6.32 4.61 10.37
N ASP A 188 -6.09 3.74 11.37
CA ASP A 188 -5.01 3.96 12.35
C ASP A 188 -3.66 3.75 11.65
N GLY A 189 -2.63 4.52 12.04
CA GLY A 189 -1.27 4.40 11.49
C GLY A 189 -1.03 5.18 10.20
N ALA A 190 -2.08 5.77 9.60
CA ALA A 190 -1.93 6.60 8.41
C ALA A 190 -1.03 7.82 8.68
N ALA A 191 -0.04 8.01 7.80
CA ALA A 191 1.00 9.00 7.96
C ALA A 191 0.47 10.44 7.83
N VAL A 192 0.96 11.33 8.71
CA VAL A 192 0.76 12.77 8.56
C VAL A 192 1.95 13.35 7.79
N VAL A 193 1.66 14.30 6.91
CA VAL A 193 2.61 14.94 5.98
C VAL A 193 2.43 16.46 6.02
N GLN A 194 3.25 17.17 5.25
CA GLN A 194 2.86 18.48 4.76
C GLN A 194 2.23 18.39 3.37
N TRP A 195 1.23 19.23 3.11
CA TRP A 195 0.71 19.48 1.77
C TRP A 195 0.39 20.97 1.56
N ALA A 196 0.31 21.41 0.31
CA ALA A 196 -0.22 22.72 -0.06
C ALA A 196 -1.64 22.88 0.50
N ARG A 197 -2.01 24.08 0.93
CA ARG A 197 -3.30 24.31 1.59
C ARG A 197 -4.45 24.14 0.59
N THR A 198 -5.09 22.98 0.58
CA THR A 198 -6.31 22.68 -0.17
C THR A 198 -7.56 23.15 0.59
N GLY A 199 -7.47 23.22 1.93
CA GLY A 199 -8.61 23.45 2.81
C GLY A 199 -9.45 22.20 3.08
N GLY A 200 -9.04 21.02 2.58
CA GLY A 200 -9.68 19.73 2.85
C GLY A 200 -9.78 19.42 4.35
N ALA A 201 -10.76 18.59 4.74
CA ALA A 201 -10.97 18.23 6.15
C ALA A 201 -9.75 17.54 6.79
N ASN A 202 -8.95 16.84 5.97
CA ASN A 202 -7.71 16.19 6.37
C ASN A 202 -6.61 17.19 6.80
N GLN A 203 -6.74 18.47 6.45
CA GLN A 203 -5.86 19.58 6.85
C GLN A 203 -6.38 20.37 8.06
N GLN A 204 -7.54 19.98 8.60
CA GLN A 204 -8.23 20.73 9.65
C GLN A 204 -8.17 19.97 10.98
N TRP A 205 -7.59 20.62 11.98
CA TRP A 205 -7.29 20.03 13.28
C TRP A 205 -7.95 20.82 14.40
N ARG A 206 -8.64 20.14 15.31
CA ARG A 206 -9.30 20.72 16.50
C ARG A 206 -8.58 20.25 17.75
N PHE A 207 -8.30 21.17 18.65
CA PHE A 207 -7.56 20.90 19.88
C PHE A 207 -8.53 20.47 20.98
N ILE A 208 -8.46 19.21 21.38
CA ILE A 208 -9.21 18.66 22.51
C ILE A 208 -8.29 18.70 23.73
N ASP A 209 -8.75 19.31 24.82
CA ASP A 209 -8.01 19.36 26.08
C ASP A 209 -7.69 17.94 26.61
N ALA A 210 -6.51 17.80 27.21
CA ALA A 210 -6.03 16.60 27.87
C ALA A 210 -5.44 16.88 29.27
N GLY A 211 -5.61 18.10 29.79
CA GLY A 211 -5.11 18.53 31.09
C GLY A 211 -3.66 19.01 31.06
N ASP A 212 -3.24 19.72 32.11
CA ASP A 212 -1.87 20.21 32.35
C ASP A 212 -1.27 21.08 31.22
N GLY A 213 -2.12 21.67 30.35
CA GLY A 213 -1.68 22.44 29.18
C GLY A 213 -1.29 21.59 27.96
N TYR A 214 -1.74 20.34 27.90
CA TYR A 214 -1.60 19.45 26.74
C TYR A 214 -2.92 19.27 26.01
N TYR A 215 -2.83 19.08 24.69
CA TYR A 215 -3.97 18.88 23.80
C TYR A 215 -3.78 17.65 22.92
N ARG A 216 -4.88 17.01 22.55
CA ARG A 216 -4.94 16.08 21.41
C ARG A 216 -5.41 16.85 20.20
N LEU A 217 -4.74 16.68 19.06
CA LEU A 217 -5.13 17.34 17.81
C LEU A 217 -6.01 16.38 17.01
N GLN A 218 -7.32 16.53 17.10
CA GLN A 218 -8.28 15.73 16.33
C GLN A 218 -8.35 16.20 14.88
N ASN A 219 -8.26 15.29 13.91
CA ASN A 219 -8.46 15.55 12.49
C ASN A 219 -9.95 15.62 12.13
N ARG A 220 -10.35 16.55 11.25
CA ARG A 220 -11.76 16.74 10.86
C ARG A 220 -12.28 15.68 9.88
N ASN A 221 -11.40 15.03 9.12
CA ASN A 221 -11.77 14.00 8.14
C ASN A 221 -12.12 12.68 8.83
N SER A 222 -11.24 12.20 9.69
CA SER A 222 -11.31 10.86 10.29
C SER A 222 -11.84 10.82 11.73
N GLY A 223 -11.87 11.97 12.43
CA GLY A 223 -12.16 12.03 13.86
C GLY A 223 -11.07 11.44 14.76
N LYS A 224 -9.97 10.94 14.19
CA LYS A 224 -8.79 10.45 14.92
C LYS A 224 -7.92 11.59 15.43
N VAL A 225 -6.95 11.28 16.28
CA VAL A 225 -6.02 12.27 16.83
C VAL A 225 -4.61 12.06 16.29
N LEU A 226 -3.84 13.15 16.25
CA LEU A 226 -2.39 13.13 16.03
C LEU A 226 -1.72 12.23 17.08
N ASP A 227 -0.78 11.40 16.65
CA ASP A 227 -0.16 10.34 17.45
C ASP A 227 1.33 10.21 17.09
N ASP A 228 2.20 10.09 18.10
CA ASP A 228 3.57 9.60 17.89
C ASP A 228 3.56 8.07 17.87
N LEU A 229 3.86 7.54 16.68
CA LEU A 229 3.69 6.14 16.32
C LEU A 229 4.50 5.24 17.25
N GLY A 230 3.80 4.32 17.92
CA GLY A 230 4.41 3.31 18.77
C GLY A 230 4.99 3.82 20.10
N TRP A 231 4.64 5.05 20.53
CA TRP A 231 5.15 5.66 21.77
C TRP A 231 6.68 5.72 21.77
N SER A 232 7.23 6.50 20.84
CA SER A 232 8.65 6.52 20.53
C SER A 232 9.40 7.62 21.28
N LYS A 233 10.69 7.42 21.48
CA LYS A 233 11.64 8.47 21.91
C LYS A 233 12.78 8.65 20.91
N THR A 234 12.60 8.15 19.69
CA THR A 234 13.59 8.19 18.61
C THR A 234 13.31 9.37 17.68
N ALA A 235 14.28 10.26 17.52
CA ALA A 235 14.17 11.38 16.58
C ALA A 235 14.10 10.85 15.14
N GLY A 236 13.10 11.30 14.37
CA GLY A 236 12.71 10.74 13.07
C GLY A 236 11.54 9.76 13.13
N SER A 237 10.99 9.45 14.32
CA SER A 237 9.75 8.65 14.43
C SER A 237 8.59 9.34 13.73
N ALA A 238 7.78 8.57 13.00
CA ALA A 238 6.65 9.08 12.24
C ALA A 238 5.55 9.66 13.15
N ILE A 239 4.98 10.77 12.71
CA ILE A 239 3.72 11.27 13.27
C ILE A 239 2.59 10.78 12.36
N VAL A 240 1.58 10.17 12.97
CA VAL A 240 0.45 9.53 12.30
C VAL A 240 -0.87 10.05 12.85
N GLN A 241 -1.99 9.62 12.27
CA GLN A 241 -3.27 9.62 12.97
C GLN A 241 -3.53 8.25 13.63
N TRP A 242 -4.17 8.27 14.80
CA TRP A 242 -4.61 7.06 15.50
C TRP A 242 -5.93 7.30 16.24
N ARG A 243 -6.70 6.24 16.49
CA ARG A 243 -7.92 6.32 17.31
C ARG A 243 -7.61 6.99 18.65
N ASP A 244 -8.51 7.84 19.12
CA ASP A 244 -8.31 8.59 20.36
C ASP A 244 -8.32 7.63 21.56
N LEU A 245 -7.14 7.41 22.14
CA LEU A 245 -6.90 6.60 23.32
C LEU A 245 -6.54 7.48 24.54
N ASN A 246 -6.41 8.80 24.33
CA ASN A 246 -5.86 9.76 25.28
C ASN A 246 -4.49 9.36 25.87
N GLY A 247 -3.68 8.64 25.08
CA GLY A 247 -2.31 8.27 25.45
C GLY A 247 -1.38 9.48 25.50
N THR A 248 -0.30 9.43 26.28
CA THR A 248 0.64 10.56 26.35
C THR A 248 1.46 10.75 25.06
N ASN A 249 1.47 9.75 24.17
CA ASN A 249 1.98 9.88 22.80
C ASN A 249 1.02 10.65 21.87
N GLN A 250 -0.25 10.84 22.25
CA GLN A 250 -1.28 11.62 21.52
C GLN A 250 -1.44 13.04 22.09
N GLN A 251 -0.74 13.35 23.18
CA GLN A 251 -0.85 14.62 23.91
C GLN A 251 0.32 15.53 23.57
N PHE A 252 0.03 16.72 23.04
CA PHE A 252 1.01 17.70 22.60
C PHE A 252 0.79 19.03 23.33
N LYS A 253 1.87 19.59 23.89
CA LYS A 253 1.89 20.95 24.43
C LYS A 253 2.18 21.93 23.30
N LEU A 254 1.51 23.07 23.34
CA LEU A 254 1.83 24.23 22.53
C LEU A 254 3.00 24.98 23.19
N ALA A 255 4.17 24.97 22.54
CA ALA A 255 5.35 25.71 22.97
C ALA A 255 5.52 26.96 22.09
N GLU A 256 5.36 28.14 22.70
CA GLU A 256 5.49 29.43 22.02
C GLU A 256 6.82 29.57 21.26
N SER A 257 6.77 30.31 20.16
CA SER A 257 7.90 30.73 19.32
C SER A 257 7.67 32.18 18.86
N SER A 258 8.64 32.82 18.20
CA SER A 258 8.46 34.20 17.75
C SER A 258 7.34 34.33 16.70
N ASP A 259 6.81 35.54 16.56
CA ASP A 259 5.96 35.95 15.43
C ASP A 259 4.63 35.18 15.30
N GLY A 260 4.08 34.68 16.41
CA GLY A 260 2.80 33.97 16.45
C GLY A 260 2.87 32.52 15.92
N TYR A 261 4.06 31.92 15.94
CA TYR A 261 4.25 30.49 15.67
C TYR A 261 4.38 29.70 16.98
N VAL A 262 3.97 28.43 16.95
CA VAL A 262 4.14 27.46 18.04
C VAL A 262 4.98 26.27 17.57
N ARG A 263 5.42 25.44 18.51
CA ARG A 263 5.90 24.08 18.29
C ARG A 263 4.99 23.12 19.04
N LEU A 264 4.63 21.99 18.43
CA LEU A 264 3.84 20.93 19.07
C LEU A 264 4.81 19.96 19.75
N VAL A 265 4.92 20.02 21.08
CA VAL A 265 5.87 19.19 21.84
C VAL A 265 5.13 18.03 22.51
N ASN A 266 5.49 16.80 22.14
CA ASN A 266 4.82 15.58 22.61
C ASN A 266 5.09 15.30 24.10
N ARG A 267 4.07 14.92 24.86
CA ARG A 267 4.14 14.70 26.32
C ARG A 267 4.95 13.47 26.71
N PHE A 268 4.94 12.42 25.89
CA PHE A 268 5.68 11.19 26.19
C PHE A 268 7.18 11.34 25.87
N SER A 269 7.51 11.89 24.70
CA SER A 269 8.89 11.93 24.20
C SER A 269 9.66 13.21 24.55
N GLY A 270 8.95 14.34 24.71
CA GLY A 270 9.56 15.67 24.82
C GLY A 270 10.05 16.25 23.48
N MET A 271 9.74 15.63 22.34
CA MET A 271 10.17 16.06 21.01
C MET A 271 9.09 16.88 20.27
N ALA A 272 9.52 17.68 19.31
CA ALA A 272 8.66 18.56 18.51
C ALA A 272 8.24 17.89 17.19
N VAL A 273 6.97 18.09 16.81
CA VAL A 273 6.43 17.72 15.48
C VAL A 273 7.04 18.62 14.41
N GLU A 274 7.72 18.04 13.42
CA GLU A 274 8.41 18.75 12.35
C GLU A 274 8.21 18.12 10.97
N VAL A 275 8.39 18.94 9.92
CA VAL A 275 8.56 18.42 8.56
C VAL A 275 9.97 17.86 8.42
N HIS A 276 10.08 16.58 8.04
CA HIS A 276 11.34 15.86 7.97
C HIS A 276 12.32 16.50 6.97
N ASN A 277 13.60 16.56 7.35
CA ASN A 277 14.70 17.19 6.58
C ASN A 277 14.41 18.62 6.09
N ALA A 278 13.50 19.34 6.75
CA ALA A 278 13.00 20.65 6.33
C ALA A 278 12.51 20.71 4.86
N ALA A 279 11.92 19.62 4.37
CA ALA A 279 11.40 19.51 3.01
C ALA A 279 10.43 20.64 2.65
N LYS A 280 10.35 20.99 1.35
CA LYS A 280 9.43 22.02 0.82
C LYS A 280 8.46 21.51 -0.25
N ALA A 281 8.63 20.27 -0.69
CA ALA A 281 7.71 19.57 -1.59
C ALA A 281 6.44 19.11 -0.85
N ASP A 282 5.38 18.88 -1.61
CA ASP A 282 4.16 18.22 -1.16
C ASP A 282 4.44 16.75 -0.80
N GLY A 283 3.71 16.22 0.17
CA GLY A 283 3.86 14.83 0.62
C GLY A 283 5.11 14.55 1.44
N GLY A 284 5.91 15.57 1.79
CA GLY A 284 7.04 15.43 2.70
C GLY A 284 6.57 15.06 4.11
N ASP A 285 7.12 13.98 4.66
CA ASP A 285 6.66 13.35 5.89
C ASP A 285 6.81 14.26 7.13
N VAL A 286 5.88 14.11 8.07
CA VAL A 286 5.95 14.75 9.38
C VAL A 286 6.37 13.73 10.44
N VAL A 287 7.37 14.10 11.22
CA VAL A 287 8.05 13.26 12.21
C VAL A 287 8.19 14.01 13.52
N GLN A 288 8.50 13.32 14.61
CA GLN A 288 9.02 13.99 15.81
C GLN A 288 10.54 14.06 15.80
N TYR A 289 11.09 15.20 16.23
CA TYR A 289 12.54 15.38 16.38
C TYR A 289 12.86 16.22 17.63
N GLY A 290 14.11 16.14 18.10
CA GLY A 290 14.57 16.96 19.23
C GLY A 290 14.22 18.44 19.03
N ASP A 291 13.54 19.04 20.02
CA ASP A 291 13.08 20.42 19.93
C ASP A 291 14.28 21.38 19.93
N ARG A 292 14.50 22.03 18.78
CA ARG A 292 15.64 22.92 18.50
C ARG A 292 15.18 24.29 17.99
N GLY A 293 13.89 24.55 17.94
CA GLY A 293 13.34 25.81 17.41
C GLY A 293 13.42 25.95 15.88
N GLY A 294 13.71 24.88 15.13
CA GLY A 294 13.88 24.93 13.68
C GLY A 294 12.62 25.41 12.95
N ALA A 295 12.77 26.12 11.83
CA ALA A 295 11.61 26.66 11.08
C ALA A 295 10.70 25.55 10.50
N ASN A 296 11.20 24.34 10.32
CA ASN A 296 10.43 23.15 9.95
C ASN A 296 9.64 22.55 11.13
N GLN A 297 9.96 22.92 12.37
CA GLN A 297 9.28 22.53 13.61
C GLN A 297 8.19 23.53 14.03
N GLN A 298 8.19 24.73 13.42
CA GLN A 298 7.31 25.84 13.77
C GLN A 298 6.04 25.89 12.90
N TRP A 299 4.89 26.00 13.56
CA TRP A 299 3.56 25.98 12.95
C TRP A 299 2.75 27.21 13.39
N ARG A 300 2.02 27.85 12.47
CA ARG A 300 1.06 28.91 12.78
C ARG A 300 -0.35 28.38 12.66
N LEU A 301 -1.13 28.47 13.74
CA LEU A 301 -2.53 28.05 13.75
C LEU A 301 -3.38 29.10 13.02
N VAL A 302 -4.18 28.67 12.05
CA VAL A 302 -5.07 29.55 11.27
C VAL A 302 -6.51 29.04 11.38
N PRO A 303 -7.43 29.75 12.07
CA PRO A 303 -8.83 29.37 12.20
C PRO A 303 -9.53 29.18 10.84
N THR A 304 -10.27 28.08 10.68
CA THR A 304 -11.11 27.85 9.48
C THR A 304 -12.47 28.52 9.63
N GLY A 305 -12.43 29.86 9.64
CA GLY A 305 -13.59 30.75 9.72
C GLY A 305 -13.23 32.22 9.48
N SER A 306 -11.97 32.59 9.70
CA SER A 306 -11.45 33.95 9.49
C SER A 306 -10.97 34.18 8.06
N VAL A 307 -11.91 34.37 7.11
CA VAL A 307 -11.61 34.95 5.79
C VAL A 307 -11.98 36.44 5.79
N GLY A 308 -10.96 37.29 5.84
CA GLY A 308 -11.08 38.75 5.72
C GLY A 308 -10.30 39.27 4.52
N ASN A 309 -10.98 40.07 3.70
CA ASN A 309 -10.56 40.72 2.44
C ASN A 309 -9.05 40.87 2.15
N ALA A 310 -8.65 40.48 0.94
CA ALA A 310 -7.55 41.11 0.20
C ALA A 310 -7.76 41.04 -1.34
N GLY A 311 -8.17 42.17 -1.94
CA GLY A 311 -7.88 42.55 -3.33
C GLY A 311 -8.30 41.63 -4.49
N THR A 312 -9.51 41.81 -5.03
CA THR A 312 -9.86 41.41 -6.40
C THR A 312 -9.64 42.59 -7.36
N PRO A 313 -9.00 42.39 -8.52
CA PRO A 313 -9.18 43.27 -9.69
C PRO A 313 -10.17 42.66 -10.69
N THR A 314 -11.28 43.36 -10.94
CA THR A 314 -12.09 43.26 -12.18
C THR A 314 -11.26 43.85 -13.34
N ALA A 315 -11.49 43.63 -14.64
CA ALA A 315 -12.58 43.04 -15.45
C ALA A 315 -11.93 42.60 -16.81
N PRO A 316 -12.64 42.37 -17.95
CA PRO A 316 -14.09 42.32 -18.20
C PRO A 316 -14.58 41.06 -18.95
N SER A 317 -15.89 40.97 -19.12
CA SER A 317 -16.56 40.01 -20.00
C SER A 317 -16.47 40.41 -21.48
N GLY A 318 -16.29 39.43 -22.36
CA GLY A 318 -16.53 39.55 -23.81
C GLY A 318 -17.43 38.41 -24.27
N SER A 319 -18.58 38.71 -24.89
CA SER A 319 -19.63 37.73 -25.17
C SER A 319 -20.23 37.88 -26.57
N VAL A 320 -19.90 36.96 -27.47
CA VAL A 320 -20.54 36.75 -28.79
C VAL A 320 -20.41 35.26 -29.18
N PRO A 321 -21.22 34.72 -30.13
CA PRO A 321 -21.89 33.44 -29.89
C PRO A 321 -21.43 32.28 -30.79
N ALA A 322 -22.09 31.13 -30.62
CA ALA A 322 -21.83 29.89 -31.36
C ALA A 322 -22.24 29.93 -32.84
N SER A 323 -21.50 29.19 -33.67
CA SER A 323 -21.90 28.82 -35.04
C SER A 323 -21.52 27.37 -35.39
N GLN A 324 -22.53 26.63 -35.82
CA GLN A 324 -22.59 25.39 -36.61
C GLN A 324 -21.29 24.70 -37.09
N ALA A 325 -21.31 23.37 -37.06
CA ALA A 325 -20.32 22.49 -37.71
C ALA A 325 -20.62 22.28 -39.22
N PRO A 326 -19.59 21.94 -40.02
CA PRO A 326 -19.74 21.23 -41.28
C PRO A 326 -19.32 19.75 -41.17
N SER A 327 -19.78 18.92 -42.11
CA SER A 327 -19.56 17.47 -42.16
C SER A 327 -18.56 17.03 -43.24
N GLY A 328 -17.93 15.88 -43.02
CA GLY A 328 -17.00 15.22 -43.97
C GLY A 328 -15.56 15.14 -43.44
N THR A 329 -14.76 14.12 -43.78
CA THR A 329 -15.00 12.91 -44.58
C THR A 329 -14.23 11.71 -44.01
N ARG A 330 -14.67 10.48 -44.32
CA ARG A 330 -14.10 9.22 -43.85
C ARG A 330 -12.92 8.74 -44.74
N PRO A 331 -11.74 8.45 -44.17
CA PRO A 331 -10.80 7.48 -44.73
C PRO A 331 -11.19 6.04 -44.34
N SER A 332 -10.97 5.07 -45.24
CA SER A 332 -10.97 3.64 -44.92
C SER A 332 -9.51 3.14 -44.86
N PRO A 333 -9.21 2.00 -44.18
CA PRO A 333 -7.85 1.69 -43.72
C PRO A 333 -6.92 1.19 -44.83
N ALA A 334 -5.61 1.43 -44.64
CA ALA A 334 -4.55 1.00 -45.56
C ALA A 334 -3.63 -0.06 -44.92
N SER A 335 -3.61 -1.25 -45.55
CA SER A 335 -2.53 -2.25 -45.58
C SER A 335 -1.79 -2.62 -44.27
N SER A 336 -2.03 -3.86 -43.81
CA SER A 336 -1.07 -4.62 -43.01
C SER A 336 0.21 -4.94 -43.82
N PRO A 337 1.41 -4.95 -43.20
CA PRO A 337 2.58 -5.63 -43.76
C PRO A 337 2.38 -7.16 -43.79
N ALA A 338 3.00 -7.84 -44.75
CA ALA A 338 2.84 -9.28 -44.97
C ALA A 338 3.67 -10.15 -44.00
N ALA A 339 3.27 -11.42 -43.87
CA ALA A 339 4.01 -12.42 -43.12
C ALA A 339 5.34 -12.78 -43.82
N GLY A 340 6.44 -12.75 -43.06
CA GLY A 340 7.73 -13.33 -43.43
C GLY A 340 8.19 -14.29 -42.33
N GLY A 341 8.60 -15.50 -42.69
CA GLY A 341 8.89 -16.56 -41.72
C GLY A 341 10.21 -16.36 -40.96
N GLY A 342 10.16 -16.42 -39.63
CA GLY A 342 11.35 -16.42 -38.78
C GLY A 342 10.99 -16.39 -37.28
N SER A 343 11.22 -17.50 -36.58
CA SER A 343 11.10 -17.70 -35.11
C SER A 343 9.98 -16.91 -34.40
N SER A 344 8.87 -17.59 -34.11
CA SER A 344 7.75 -17.03 -33.33
C SER A 344 8.16 -16.79 -31.87
N THR A 345 8.80 -15.64 -31.58
CA THR A 345 9.04 -15.17 -30.22
C THR A 345 7.69 -14.88 -29.56
N THR A 346 7.32 -15.61 -28.50
CA THR A 346 6.19 -15.24 -27.63
C THR A 346 6.38 -13.80 -27.14
N ARG A 347 5.33 -12.98 -27.22
CA ARG A 347 5.36 -11.58 -26.75
C ARG A 347 4.15 -11.23 -25.92
N PHE A 348 4.37 -10.42 -24.89
CA PHE A 348 3.34 -9.84 -24.04
C PHE A 348 3.59 -8.33 -23.91
N MET A 349 2.55 -7.52 -24.15
CA MET A 349 2.63 -6.04 -24.15
C MET A 349 3.82 -5.46 -24.96
N GLY A 350 4.20 -6.14 -26.04
CA GLY A 350 5.33 -5.77 -26.91
C GLY A 350 6.70 -6.32 -26.49
N SER A 351 6.87 -6.76 -25.23
CA SER A 351 8.08 -7.41 -24.72
C SER A 351 8.14 -8.88 -25.14
N SER A 352 9.35 -9.42 -25.33
CA SER A 352 9.61 -10.87 -25.44
C SER A 352 10.15 -11.50 -24.15
N THR A 353 10.29 -10.71 -23.07
CA THR A 353 10.75 -11.14 -21.74
C THR A 353 9.72 -10.83 -20.66
N VAL A 354 9.82 -11.52 -19.51
CA VAL A 354 8.99 -11.22 -18.33
C VAL A 354 9.18 -9.75 -17.92
N LEU A 355 8.08 -9.01 -17.76
CA LEU A 355 8.08 -7.60 -17.36
C LEU A 355 8.39 -7.46 -15.86
N ILE A 356 9.21 -6.48 -15.48
CA ILE A 356 9.48 -6.16 -14.08
C ILE A 356 8.91 -4.79 -13.73
N GLY A 357 8.13 -4.69 -12.66
CA GLY A 357 7.47 -3.44 -12.28
C GLY A 357 7.02 -3.33 -10.84
N GLY A 358 6.25 -2.28 -10.51
CA GLY A 358 5.73 -2.11 -9.16
C GLY A 358 5.00 -0.79 -8.87
N SER A 359 4.51 -0.65 -7.63
CA SER A 359 4.07 0.65 -7.09
C SER A 359 5.24 1.30 -6.35
N MET A 360 5.64 2.47 -6.85
CA MET A 360 6.89 3.12 -6.48
C MET A 360 6.85 4.62 -6.79
N SER A 361 7.67 5.39 -6.07
CA SER A 361 7.95 6.79 -6.35
C SER A 361 8.61 7.02 -7.71
N ASP A 362 8.59 8.25 -8.21
CA ASP A 362 9.28 8.61 -9.46
C ASP A 362 10.81 8.50 -9.31
N ALA A 363 11.36 8.68 -8.11
CA ALA A 363 12.78 8.44 -7.85
C ALA A 363 13.15 6.96 -8.07
N SER A 364 12.39 6.04 -7.47
CA SER A 364 12.56 4.59 -7.64
C SER A 364 12.36 4.15 -9.09
N ALA A 365 11.32 4.68 -9.77
CA ALA A 365 11.01 4.34 -11.16
C ALA A 365 12.10 4.75 -12.16
N ASN A 366 12.87 5.81 -11.86
CA ASN A 366 14.02 6.24 -12.67
C ASN A 366 15.35 5.62 -12.21
N ALA A 367 15.41 4.95 -11.05
CA ALA A 367 16.63 4.36 -10.49
C ALA A 367 17.00 3.01 -11.11
N ALA A 368 16.02 2.28 -11.68
CA ALA A 368 16.21 1.01 -12.37
C ALA A 368 15.36 0.95 -13.66
N PRO A 369 15.72 0.11 -14.65
CA PRO A 369 15.01 0.05 -15.93
C PRO A 369 13.73 -0.78 -15.84
N PHE A 370 12.81 -0.44 -14.94
CA PHE A 370 11.48 -1.07 -14.83
C PHE A 370 10.67 -0.92 -16.13
N ASP A 371 9.78 -1.87 -16.38
CA ASP A 371 8.83 -1.90 -17.50
C ASP A 371 7.46 -1.34 -17.15
N VAL A 372 7.01 -1.58 -15.92
CA VAL A 372 5.62 -1.36 -15.51
C VAL A 372 5.58 -0.61 -14.18
N ARG A 373 4.67 0.35 -14.08
CA ARG A 373 4.22 0.92 -12.81
C ARG A 373 2.79 0.48 -12.56
N TYR A 374 2.36 0.31 -11.32
CA TYR A 374 0.93 0.18 -11.04
C TYR A 374 0.40 1.25 -10.10
N ALA A 375 -0.92 1.43 -10.13
CA ALA A 375 -1.66 2.30 -9.23
C ALA A 375 -3.10 1.79 -9.09
N TYR A 376 -3.67 1.97 -7.91
CA TYR A 376 -5.08 1.72 -7.67
C TYR A 376 -5.93 2.86 -8.25
N VAL A 377 -7.13 2.50 -8.72
CA VAL A 377 -8.24 3.41 -8.99
C VAL A 377 -9.43 2.90 -8.19
N HIS A 378 -9.66 3.55 -7.05
CA HIS A 378 -10.77 3.27 -6.16
C HIS A 378 -11.26 4.56 -5.52
N SER A 379 -12.57 4.61 -5.26
CA SER A 379 -13.27 5.56 -4.41
C SER A 379 -14.76 5.25 -4.50
N ARG A 380 -15.58 5.75 -3.57
CA ARG A 380 -17.03 5.79 -3.77
C ARG A 380 -17.38 6.46 -5.13
N PRO A 381 -18.10 5.78 -6.04
CA PRO A 381 -18.39 6.30 -7.38
C PRO A 381 -19.09 7.65 -7.38
N ALA A 382 -18.96 8.37 -8.49
CA ALA A 382 -19.60 9.66 -8.68
C ALA A 382 -21.12 9.58 -8.43
N PRO A 383 -21.69 10.49 -7.63
CA PRO A 383 -23.11 10.48 -7.30
C PRO A 383 -24.01 10.93 -8.47
N SER A 384 -23.46 11.56 -9.51
CA SER A 384 -24.20 11.97 -10.71
C SER A 384 -23.26 12.15 -11.92
N SER A 385 -23.84 12.17 -13.13
CA SER A 385 -23.10 12.33 -14.39
C SER A 385 -22.42 13.70 -14.59
N ALA A 386 -22.73 14.69 -13.76
CA ALA A 386 -22.06 16.00 -13.78
C ALA A 386 -20.56 15.90 -13.46
N TYR A 387 -20.15 14.87 -12.72
CA TYR A 387 -18.75 14.61 -12.37
C TYR A 387 -17.89 14.23 -13.58
N TYR A 388 -18.48 13.58 -14.59
CA TYR A 388 -17.77 13.15 -15.80
C TYR A 388 -17.65 14.24 -16.88
N SER A 389 -18.57 15.21 -16.86
CA SER A 389 -18.79 16.20 -17.93
C SER A 389 -18.37 17.62 -17.59
N ALA A 390 -18.00 17.90 -16.34
CA ALA A 390 -17.47 19.20 -15.95
C ALA A 390 -16.11 19.51 -16.59
N SER A 391 -15.87 20.78 -16.93
CA SER A 391 -14.58 21.24 -17.45
C SER A 391 -13.46 21.23 -16.40
N LEU A 392 -13.82 21.40 -15.12
CA LEU A 392 -12.93 21.37 -13.96
C LEU A 392 -13.60 20.63 -12.80
N CYS A 393 -12.80 19.92 -12.02
CA CYS A 393 -13.20 19.34 -10.74
C CYS A 393 -13.62 20.41 -9.73
N GLN A 394 -14.59 20.11 -8.88
CA GLN A 394 -14.96 20.97 -7.76
C GLN A 394 -14.21 20.56 -6.48
N ALA A 395 -13.96 21.49 -5.57
CA ALA A 395 -13.27 21.20 -4.31
C ALA A 395 -14.02 20.17 -3.43
N ALA A 396 -15.35 20.11 -3.56
CA ALA A 396 -16.19 19.11 -2.89
C ALA A 396 -16.10 17.69 -3.49
N TRP A 397 -15.35 17.49 -4.58
CA TRP A 397 -15.25 16.21 -5.30
C TRP A 397 -13.92 15.49 -5.05
N SER A 398 -13.01 16.03 -4.22
CA SER A 398 -11.65 15.51 -4.04
C SER A 398 -11.55 14.09 -3.46
N SER A 399 -12.64 13.55 -2.90
CA SER A 399 -12.74 12.17 -2.40
C SER A 399 -13.13 11.14 -3.47
N TRP A 400 -13.36 11.57 -4.72
CA TRP A 400 -13.60 10.70 -5.87
C TRP A 400 -12.32 10.63 -6.72
N TRP A 401 -11.93 9.45 -7.18
CA TRP A 401 -10.65 9.23 -7.89
C TRP A 401 -10.47 10.17 -9.09
N GLY A 402 -11.56 10.49 -9.81
CA GLY A 402 -11.54 11.38 -10.96
C GLY A 402 -11.12 12.81 -10.63
N CYS A 403 -11.17 13.22 -9.36
CA CYS A 403 -10.78 14.55 -8.88
C CYS A 403 -9.69 14.53 -7.80
N TRP A 404 -8.93 13.43 -7.69
CA TRP A 404 -7.81 13.30 -6.76
C TRP A 404 -6.71 14.37 -6.97
N ASN A 405 -6.48 14.79 -8.22
CA ASN A 405 -5.57 15.91 -8.56
C ASN A 405 -6.09 17.31 -8.13
N GLY A 406 -7.29 17.39 -7.54
CA GLY A 406 -7.86 18.64 -7.02
C GLY A 406 -8.66 19.47 -8.04
N SER A 407 -9.17 20.61 -7.56
CA SER A 407 -10.18 21.44 -8.25
C SER A 407 -9.66 22.34 -9.38
N THR A 408 -8.39 22.21 -9.74
CA THR A 408 -7.73 22.97 -10.83
C THR A 408 -7.56 22.16 -12.10
N THR A 409 -7.93 20.88 -12.09
CA THR A 409 -7.81 19.95 -13.23
C THR A 409 -9.18 19.46 -13.69
N ALA A 410 -9.26 18.99 -14.94
CA ALA A 410 -10.46 18.34 -15.44
C ALA A 410 -10.67 16.97 -14.77
N PRO A 411 -11.91 16.49 -14.60
CA PRO A 411 -12.21 15.13 -14.18
C PRO A 411 -11.42 14.07 -14.96
N GLY A 412 -10.87 13.09 -14.25
CA GLY A 412 -10.05 12.00 -14.78
C GLY A 412 -8.58 12.34 -15.06
N THR A 413 -8.11 13.56 -14.76
CA THR A 413 -6.72 13.99 -15.07
C THR A 413 -5.66 13.10 -14.41
N TYR A 414 -5.96 12.47 -13.27
CA TYR A 414 -5.07 11.51 -12.59
C TYR A 414 -4.55 10.40 -13.52
N VAL A 415 -5.43 9.81 -14.33
CA VAL A 415 -5.09 8.73 -15.28
C VAL A 415 -4.13 9.26 -16.34
N THR A 416 -4.57 10.25 -17.12
CA THR A 416 -3.76 10.85 -18.20
C THR A 416 -2.43 11.44 -17.72
N TRP A 417 -2.36 11.91 -16.46
CA TRP A 417 -1.13 12.38 -15.85
C TRP A 417 -0.17 11.24 -15.51
N ARG A 418 -0.65 10.14 -14.91
CA ARG A 418 0.18 8.96 -14.63
C ARG A 418 0.70 8.31 -15.91
N ASP A 419 -0.14 8.18 -16.93
CA ASP A 419 0.25 7.71 -18.27
C ASP A 419 1.36 8.61 -18.85
N THR A 420 1.20 9.94 -18.73
CA THR A 420 2.22 10.91 -19.17
C THR A 420 3.54 10.74 -18.40
N VAL A 421 3.51 10.56 -17.07
CA VAL A 421 4.71 10.33 -16.26
C VAL A 421 5.38 9.00 -16.60
N ALA A 422 4.60 7.93 -16.83
CA ALA A 422 5.13 6.63 -17.23
C ALA A 422 5.76 6.67 -18.63
N ALA A 423 5.12 7.35 -19.59
CA ALA A 423 5.65 7.54 -20.95
C ALA A 423 6.95 8.36 -20.98
N HIS A 424 7.14 9.30 -20.04
CA HIS A 424 8.33 10.14 -19.91
C HIS A 424 9.34 9.65 -18.86
N ALA A 425 9.18 8.43 -18.33
CA ALA A 425 10.16 7.83 -17.43
C ALA A 425 11.53 7.67 -18.11
N THR A 426 12.60 7.72 -17.32
CA THR A 426 14.00 7.74 -17.80
C THR A 426 14.87 6.81 -16.97
N TYR A 427 15.95 6.30 -17.56
CA TYR A 427 16.97 5.55 -16.84
C TYR A 427 18.35 5.97 -17.33
N LYS A 428 19.24 6.35 -16.40
CA LYS A 428 20.58 6.91 -16.69
C LYS A 428 20.57 8.08 -17.69
N GLY A 429 19.50 8.89 -17.68
CA GLY A 429 19.33 10.04 -18.57
C GLY A 429 18.82 9.73 -19.98
N GLY A 430 18.64 8.45 -20.33
CA GLY A 430 17.96 8.03 -21.55
C GLY A 430 16.46 7.81 -21.32
N PRO A 431 15.57 7.98 -22.33
CA PRO A 431 14.17 7.61 -22.23
C PRO A 431 14.01 6.11 -21.91
N ARG A 432 13.16 5.79 -20.95
CA ARG A 432 12.73 4.43 -20.60
C ARG A 432 11.23 4.45 -20.30
N PRO A 433 10.37 4.56 -21.32
CA PRO A 433 8.93 4.54 -21.14
C PRO A 433 8.48 3.28 -20.41
N GLN A 434 7.52 3.47 -19.51
CA GLN A 434 6.89 2.44 -18.69
C GLN A 434 5.39 2.36 -19.04
N LYS A 435 4.78 1.21 -18.79
CA LYS A 435 3.34 0.98 -18.91
C LYS A 435 2.68 1.13 -17.54
N MET A 436 1.42 1.55 -17.50
CA MET A 436 0.60 1.41 -16.29
C MET A 436 -0.01 0.01 -16.23
N LEU A 437 -0.12 -0.57 -15.04
CA LEU A 437 -1.21 -1.45 -14.68
C LEU A 437 -2.14 -0.70 -13.72
N TRP A 438 -3.40 -0.62 -14.08
CA TRP A 438 -4.43 0.08 -13.34
C TRP A 438 -5.28 -0.92 -12.57
N THR A 439 -5.08 -1.03 -11.25
CA THR A 439 -5.91 -1.87 -10.39
C THR A 439 -7.23 -1.15 -10.14
N TRP A 440 -8.27 -1.54 -10.88
CA TRP A 440 -9.61 -1.02 -10.71
C TRP A 440 -10.27 -1.78 -9.56
N TYR A 441 -10.44 -1.11 -8.41
CA TYR A 441 -10.80 -1.73 -7.12
C TYR A 441 -11.94 -0.95 -6.44
N SER A 442 -12.96 -0.57 -7.21
CA SER A 442 -14.04 0.30 -6.74
C SER A 442 -15.22 -0.47 -6.15
N LEU A 443 -15.35 -1.79 -6.33
CA LEU A 443 -16.45 -2.56 -5.71
C LEU A 443 -16.35 -2.60 -4.18
N ARG A 444 -15.13 -2.56 -3.64
CA ARG A 444 -14.88 -2.42 -2.20
C ARG A 444 -15.51 -1.15 -1.61
N ASP A 445 -15.35 -0.01 -2.28
CA ASP A 445 -16.02 1.26 -1.93
C ASP A 445 -17.56 1.20 -2.08
N LEU A 446 -18.07 0.33 -2.97
CA LEU A 446 -19.51 0.00 -3.04
C LEU A 446 -19.96 -0.89 -1.87
N GLY A 447 -19.12 -1.77 -1.34
CA GLY A 447 -19.46 -2.61 -0.19
C GLY A 447 -19.73 -1.79 1.08
N ASP A 448 -18.93 -0.76 1.29
CA ASP A 448 -19.18 0.28 2.30
C ASP A 448 -20.43 1.12 2.00
N ALA A 449 -20.83 1.28 0.73
CA ALA A 449 -22.08 1.98 0.35
C ALA A 449 -23.33 1.08 0.43
N ALA A 450 -23.16 -0.24 0.40
CA ALA A 450 -24.19 -1.24 0.70
C ALA A 450 -24.39 -1.46 2.21
N GLY A 451 -23.46 -0.99 3.04
CA GLY A 451 -23.57 -1.04 4.51
C GLY A 451 -23.23 -2.40 5.12
N GLN A 452 -22.49 -3.26 4.41
CA GLN A 452 -21.97 -4.54 4.90
C GLN A 452 -20.43 -4.66 4.75
N GLY A 453 -19.79 -3.67 4.13
CA GLY A 453 -18.33 -3.57 4.02
C GLY A 453 -17.71 -4.47 2.95
N ASP A 454 -16.38 -4.58 3.04
CA ASP A 454 -15.47 -5.44 2.27
C ASP A 454 -16.01 -6.88 2.17
N GLY A 455 -16.16 -7.39 0.95
CA GLY A 455 -16.75 -8.71 0.65
C GLY A 455 -18.29 -8.77 0.61
N PRO A 456 -19.03 -9.11 1.69
CA PRO A 456 -20.48 -9.29 1.63
C PRO A 456 -21.24 -8.07 1.14
N GLY A 457 -20.73 -6.86 1.38
CA GLY A 457 -21.33 -5.63 0.84
C GLY A 457 -21.18 -5.50 -0.66
N GLU A 458 -20.07 -5.96 -1.24
CA GLU A 458 -19.79 -5.86 -2.68
C GLU A 458 -20.78 -6.69 -3.49
N VAL A 459 -21.04 -7.92 -3.02
CA VAL A 459 -22.05 -8.80 -3.62
C VAL A 459 -23.46 -8.22 -3.47
N VAL A 460 -23.78 -7.61 -2.33
CA VAL A 460 -25.06 -6.89 -2.16
C VAL A 460 -25.15 -5.67 -3.08
N ALA A 461 -24.03 -4.98 -3.34
CA ALA A 461 -23.99 -3.78 -4.14
C ALA A 461 -24.14 -4.05 -5.64
N ILE A 462 -23.58 -5.14 -6.18
CA ILE A 462 -23.82 -5.51 -7.60
C ILE A 462 -25.29 -5.87 -7.86
N ASN A 463 -26.03 -6.33 -6.84
CA ASN A 463 -27.48 -6.56 -6.94
C ASN A 463 -28.31 -5.29 -6.66
N ARG A 464 -27.68 -4.15 -6.37
CA ARG A 464 -28.35 -2.84 -6.26
C ARG A 464 -28.16 -2.03 -7.52
N LEU A 465 -29.26 -1.86 -8.27
CA LEU A 465 -29.29 -1.06 -9.50
C LEU A 465 -28.69 0.33 -9.31
N ASP A 466 -29.00 1.02 -8.20
CA ASP A 466 -28.55 2.39 -7.95
C ASP A 466 -27.04 2.53 -7.66
N LEU A 467 -26.40 1.45 -7.16
CA LEU A 467 -24.96 1.39 -6.93
C LEU A 467 -24.23 0.90 -8.18
N LEU A 468 -24.68 -0.21 -8.77
CA LEU A 468 -24.07 -0.79 -9.97
C LEU A 468 -24.12 0.18 -11.17
N THR A 469 -25.19 0.96 -11.31
CA THR A 469 -25.28 2.01 -12.35
C THR A 469 -24.17 3.04 -12.19
N ARG A 470 -23.86 3.48 -10.96
CA ARG A 470 -22.78 4.46 -10.74
C ARG A 470 -21.44 3.84 -11.06
N TYR A 471 -21.16 2.67 -10.49
CA TYR A 471 -19.95 1.87 -10.75
C TYR A 471 -19.65 1.69 -12.24
N MET A 472 -20.64 1.24 -13.03
CA MET A 472 -20.46 1.04 -14.48
C MET A 472 -20.22 2.36 -15.24
N ASN A 473 -20.81 3.47 -14.81
CA ASN A 473 -20.54 4.77 -15.42
C ASN A 473 -19.15 5.30 -15.03
N ASP A 474 -18.72 5.10 -13.78
CA ASP A 474 -17.39 5.43 -13.26
C ASP A 474 -16.30 4.66 -14.02
N TYR A 475 -16.49 3.34 -14.18
CA TYR A 475 -15.62 2.47 -14.95
C TYR A 475 -15.60 2.85 -16.44
N ARG A 476 -16.74 3.16 -17.07
CA ARG A 476 -16.78 3.68 -18.45
C ARG A 476 -15.96 4.96 -18.58
N PHE A 477 -16.10 5.88 -17.63
CA PHE A 477 -15.37 7.15 -17.63
C PHE A 477 -13.86 6.94 -17.44
N PHE A 478 -13.45 6.04 -16.54
CA PHE A 478 -12.06 5.60 -16.37
C PHE A 478 -11.46 5.03 -17.67
N LEU A 479 -12.15 4.10 -18.33
CA LEU A 479 -11.72 3.55 -19.62
C LEU A 479 -11.58 4.63 -20.70
N GLN A 480 -12.51 5.59 -20.75
CA GLN A 480 -12.46 6.74 -21.67
C GLN A 480 -11.29 7.71 -21.38
N LYS A 481 -10.64 7.63 -20.20
CA LYS A 481 -9.44 8.40 -19.86
C LYS A 481 -8.14 7.67 -20.20
N ILE A 482 -8.15 6.33 -20.19
CA ILE A 482 -7.09 5.50 -20.76
C ILE A 482 -7.10 5.62 -22.29
N GLY A 483 -8.25 5.37 -22.92
CA GLY A 483 -8.43 5.46 -24.37
C GLY A 483 -7.42 4.62 -25.16
N ASN A 484 -6.45 5.27 -25.80
CA ASN A 484 -5.46 4.62 -26.67
C ASN A 484 -4.10 4.36 -26.00
N SER A 485 -3.96 4.54 -24.68
CA SER A 485 -2.79 4.06 -23.94
C SER A 485 -2.61 2.55 -24.12
N GLN A 486 -1.38 2.06 -23.94
CA GLN A 486 -1.03 0.63 -24.09
C GLN A 486 -0.75 -0.01 -22.73
N ASP A 487 -1.73 0.08 -21.84
CA ASP A 487 -1.60 -0.28 -20.44
C ASP A 487 -2.19 -1.66 -20.16
N MET A 488 -2.26 -2.02 -18.87
CA MET A 488 -3.03 -3.15 -18.37
C MET A 488 -4.08 -2.63 -17.37
N ILE A 489 -5.18 -3.36 -17.24
CA ILE A 489 -6.15 -3.20 -16.15
C ILE A 489 -6.15 -4.49 -15.34
N ASP A 490 -6.21 -4.37 -14.02
CA ASP A 490 -6.60 -5.47 -13.14
C ASP A 490 -8.00 -5.21 -12.60
N LEU A 491 -8.94 -6.14 -12.83
CA LEU A 491 -10.35 -5.98 -12.48
C LEU A 491 -10.67 -6.58 -11.11
N GLU A 492 -10.95 -5.70 -10.15
CA GLU A 492 -11.58 -5.97 -8.86
C GLU A 492 -10.96 -7.17 -8.12
N PRO A 493 -9.73 -7.02 -7.60
CA PRO A 493 -9.14 -7.99 -6.68
C PRO A 493 -10.07 -8.22 -5.47
N ASP A 494 -9.90 -9.38 -4.83
CA ASP A 494 -10.74 -9.93 -3.76
C ASP A 494 -12.23 -10.22 -4.11
N PHE A 495 -12.92 -9.33 -4.84
CA PHE A 495 -14.34 -9.45 -5.18
C PHE A 495 -14.74 -10.81 -5.78
N TRP A 496 -13.97 -11.32 -6.75
CA TRP A 496 -14.27 -12.59 -7.40
C TRP A 496 -14.17 -13.80 -6.45
N GLY A 497 -13.40 -13.69 -5.36
CA GLY A 497 -13.31 -14.71 -4.31
C GLY A 497 -14.60 -14.76 -3.50
N TYR A 498 -15.17 -13.59 -3.18
CA TYR A 498 -16.48 -13.48 -2.55
C TYR A 498 -17.60 -14.00 -3.45
N VAL A 499 -17.57 -13.71 -4.76
CA VAL A 499 -18.48 -14.31 -5.75
C VAL A 499 -18.38 -15.84 -5.72
N ARG A 500 -17.18 -16.41 -5.80
CA ARG A 500 -16.94 -17.86 -5.76
C ARG A 500 -17.36 -18.50 -4.44
N SER A 501 -17.23 -17.80 -3.31
CA SER A 501 -17.65 -18.31 -1.99
C SER A 501 -19.15 -18.63 -1.89
N LEU A 502 -19.95 -18.02 -2.77
CA LEU A 502 -21.40 -18.24 -2.90
C LEU A 502 -21.75 -19.32 -3.93
N GLY A 503 -20.73 -19.92 -4.56
CA GLY A 503 -20.86 -21.01 -5.53
C GLY A 503 -20.82 -20.52 -6.98
N ASP A 504 -21.80 -20.96 -7.76
CA ASP A 504 -21.86 -20.77 -9.21
C ASP A 504 -22.00 -19.28 -9.60
N PRO A 505 -21.01 -18.66 -10.29
CA PRO A 505 -21.05 -17.23 -10.63
C PRO A 505 -22.24 -16.80 -11.48
N HIS A 506 -22.90 -17.74 -12.18
CA HIS A 506 -24.16 -17.51 -12.91
C HIS A 506 -25.37 -17.29 -12.00
N LYS A 507 -25.28 -17.65 -10.71
CA LYS A 507 -26.37 -17.59 -9.72
C LYS A 507 -26.21 -16.48 -8.69
N VAL A 508 -25.02 -15.86 -8.63
CA VAL A 508 -24.78 -14.66 -7.82
C VAL A 508 -25.40 -13.46 -8.55
N ALA A 509 -26.54 -12.98 -8.06
CA ALA A 509 -27.37 -11.99 -8.77
C ALA A 509 -26.70 -10.61 -8.88
N ALA A 510 -26.85 -9.97 -10.04
CA ALA A 510 -26.38 -8.60 -10.29
C ALA A 510 -27.29 -7.87 -11.29
N GLN A 511 -27.51 -6.57 -11.13
CA GLN A 511 -28.46 -5.79 -11.96
C GLN A 511 -27.88 -5.32 -13.31
N VAL A 512 -27.07 -6.17 -13.94
CA VAL A 512 -26.15 -5.86 -15.05
C VAL A 512 -26.82 -5.17 -16.23
N SER A 513 -27.85 -5.79 -16.82
CA SER A 513 -28.52 -5.28 -18.02
C SER A 513 -29.28 -3.98 -17.77
N ALA A 514 -29.80 -3.76 -16.55
CA ALA A 514 -30.51 -2.56 -16.17
C ALA A 514 -29.56 -1.41 -15.75
N ALA A 515 -28.41 -1.73 -15.16
CA ALA A 515 -27.41 -0.76 -14.72
C ALA A 515 -26.64 -0.11 -15.88
N ASN A 516 -26.45 -0.86 -16.98
CA ASN A 516 -25.87 -0.33 -18.21
C ASN A 516 -26.49 -1.02 -19.45
N PRO A 517 -27.69 -0.61 -19.89
CA PRO A 517 -28.34 -1.21 -21.05
C PRO A 517 -27.58 -0.95 -22.37
N THR A 518 -26.70 0.04 -22.43
CA THR A 518 -25.97 0.45 -23.64
C THR A 518 -24.74 -0.41 -23.95
N ASP A 519 -24.05 -0.91 -22.91
CA ASP A 519 -22.89 -1.81 -23.08
C ASP A 519 -23.17 -3.24 -22.58
N CYS A 520 -24.03 -3.39 -21.56
CA CYS A 520 -24.32 -4.66 -20.90
C CYS A 520 -25.73 -5.20 -21.18
N GLY A 521 -26.52 -4.57 -22.05
CA GLY A 521 -27.94 -4.92 -22.27
C GLY A 521 -28.19 -6.36 -22.77
N SER A 522 -27.17 -7.02 -23.34
CA SER A 522 -27.21 -8.44 -23.75
C SER A 522 -26.60 -9.40 -22.74
N GLN A 523 -26.12 -8.92 -21.60
CA GLN A 523 -25.50 -9.74 -20.56
C GLN A 523 -26.53 -10.24 -19.55
N GLU A 524 -26.26 -11.40 -18.98
CA GLU A 524 -27.05 -11.99 -17.89
C GLU A 524 -26.97 -11.16 -16.60
N ASN A 525 -28.04 -11.18 -15.79
CA ASN A 525 -28.12 -10.46 -14.51
C ASN A 525 -27.43 -11.25 -13.37
N SER A 526 -26.15 -11.55 -13.56
CA SER A 526 -25.30 -12.31 -12.64
C SER A 526 -23.87 -11.74 -12.56
N ALA A 527 -23.09 -12.17 -11.58
CA ALA A 527 -21.67 -11.82 -11.48
C ALA A 527 -20.85 -12.31 -12.70
N ALA A 528 -21.24 -13.42 -13.35
CA ALA A 528 -20.67 -13.84 -14.63
C ALA A 528 -20.97 -12.83 -15.75
N GLY A 529 -22.21 -12.32 -15.84
CA GLY A 529 -22.56 -11.26 -16.79
C GLY A 529 -21.88 -9.92 -16.50
N LEU A 530 -21.63 -9.61 -15.22
CA LEU A 530 -20.86 -8.44 -14.80
C LEU A 530 -19.43 -8.51 -15.31
N SER A 531 -18.70 -9.59 -15.00
CA SER A 531 -17.32 -9.84 -15.46
C SER A 531 -17.21 -9.69 -16.99
N ARG A 532 -18.08 -10.38 -17.73
CA ARG A 532 -18.14 -10.33 -19.19
C ARG A 532 -18.44 -8.93 -19.73
N CYS A 533 -19.23 -8.12 -19.02
CA CYS A 533 -19.42 -6.73 -19.43
C CYS A 533 -18.19 -5.86 -19.15
N LEU A 534 -17.52 -6.01 -18.00
CA LEU A 534 -16.35 -5.19 -17.66
C LEU A 534 -15.19 -5.42 -18.65
N ILE A 535 -14.99 -6.68 -19.07
CA ILE A 535 -14.07 -7.06 -20.15
C ILE A 535 -14.49 -6.43 -21.50
N SER A 536 -15.74 -6.62 -21.92
CA SER A 536 -16.28 -6.06 -23.17
C SER A 536 -16.20 -4.53 -23.23
N MET A 537 -16.46 -3.85 -22.12
CA MET A 537 -16.32 -2.40 -21.99
C MET A 537 -14.87 -1.96 -22.13
N ALA A 538 -13.89 -2.68 -21.56
CA ALA A 538 -12.48 -2.36 -21.74
C ALA A 538 -12.08 -2.42 -23.21
N HIS A 539 -12.41 -3.51 -23.91
CA HIS A 539 -12.15 -3.64 -25.35
C HIS A 539 -12.87 -2.59 -26.20
N LYS A 540 -14.03 -2.09 -25.77
CA LYS A 540 -14.81 -1.05 -26.47
C LYS A 540 -14.27 0.36 -26.27
N TYR A 541 -13.83 0.72 -25.06
CA TYR A 541 -13.47 2.10 -24.69
C TYR A 541 -11.96 2.33 -24.53
N ALA A 542 -11.17 1.27 -24.34
CA ALA A 542 -9.72 1.30 -24.23
C ALA A 542 -9.04 0.20 -25.09
N PRO A 543 -9.21 0.20 -26.43
CA PRO A 543 -8.92 -0.94 -27.33
C PRO A 543 -7.43 -1.28 -27.51
N HIS A 544 -6.52 -0.61 -26.82
CA HIS A 544 -5.08 -0.89 -26.82
C HIS A 544 -4.52 -1.25 -25.44
N THR A 545 -5.37 -1.23 -24.42
CA THR A 545 -5.07 -1.64 -23.04
C THR A 545 -5.56 -3.07 -22.82
N ALA A 546 -4.70 -3.92 -22.29
CA ALA A 546 -5.01 -5.32 -22.02
C ALA A 546 -5.84 -5.44 -20.73
N VAL A 547 -7.04 -6.00 -20.80
CA VAL A 547 -7.89 -6.18 -19.62
C VAL A 547 -7.59 -7.50 -18.93
N GLY A 548 -7.24 -7.45 -17.65
CA GLY A 548 -6.96 -8.59 -16.81
C GLY A 548 -8.12 -8.90 -15.87
N LEU A 549 -8.39 -10.19 -15.68
CA LEU A 549 -9.33 -10.66 -14.66
C LEU A 549 -8.53 -11.21 -13.47
N HIS A 550 -8.77 -10.68 -12.26
CA HIS A 550 -8.04 -11.06 -11.07
C HIS A 550 -8.43 -12.46 -10.57
N LEU A 551 -7.46 -13.35 -10.34
CA LEU A 551 -7.64 -14.73 -9.88
C LEU A 551 -7.72 -14.84 -8.36
N THR A 552 -8.81 -14.35 -7.77
CA THR A 552 -9.06 -14.54 -6.34
C THR A 552 -9.47 -15.99 -6.05
N CYS A 553 -8.48 -16.85 -5.80
CA CYS A 553 -8.68 -18.28 -5.53
C CYS A 553 -8.05 -18.73 -4.21
N TRP A 554 -8.53 -18.20 -3.09
CA TRP A 554 -8.06 -18.53 -1.73
C TRP A 554 -8.08 -20.03 -1.36
N ASP A 555 -8.78 -20.87 -2.14
CA ASP A 555 -8.87 -22.33 -2.02
C ASP A 555 -7.93 -23.11 -2.97
N TRP A 556 -7.04 -22.43 -3.72
CA TRP A 556 -6.28 -23.02 -4.84
C TRP A 556 -5.49 -24.27 -4.49
N GLN A 557 -4.90 -24.34 -3.29
CA GLN A 557 -4.06 -25.46 -2.83
C GLN A 557 -4.83 -26.79 -2.79
N ASN A 558 -6.16 -26.74 -2.64
CA ASN A 558 -7.04 -27.90 -2.54
C ASN A 558 -8.04 -28.00 -3.70
N ASN A 559 -8.30 -26.89 -4.42
CA ASN A 559 -9.40 -26.77 -5.38
C ASN A 559 -9.04 -25.97 -6.65
N THR A 560 -7.82 -26.13 -7.18
CA THR A 560 -7.41 -25.51 -8.47
C THR A 560 -8.41 -25.80 -9.59
N GLN A 561 -9.01 -26.99 -9.66
CA GLN A 561 -9.99 -27.33 -10.71
C GLN A 561 -11.35 -26.62 -10.52
N GLY A 562 -11.75 -26.31 -9.28
CA GLY A 562 -12.88 -25.42 -9.02
C GLY A 562 -12.59 -24.01 -9.53
N CYS A 563 -11.41 -23.46 -9.16
CA CYS A 563 -10.93 -22.16 -9.68
C CYS A 563 -10.98 -22.11 -11.22
N VAL A 564 -10.38 -23.08 -11.93
CA VAL A 564 -10.44 -23.17 -13.42
C VAL A 564 -11.87 -23.08 -13.94
N LYS A 565 -12.79 -23.86 -13.38
CA LYS A 565 -14.20 -23.88 -13.78
C LYS A 565 -14.89 -22.53 -13.53
N ASP A 566 -14.69 -21.95 -12.35
CA ASP A 566 -15.36 -20.71 -11.96
C ASP A 566 -14.89 -19.53 -12.83
N TYR A 567 -13.61 -19.48 -13.20
CA TYR A 567 -13.08 -18.46 -14.10
C TYR A 567 -13.52 -18.64 -15.56
N ALA A 568 -13.76 -19.87 -16.01
CA ALA A 568 -14.43 -20.11 -17.30
C ALA A 568 -15.89 -19.60 -17.29
N SER A 569 -16.62 -19.75 -16.17
CA SER A 569 -17.95 -19.13 -15.98
C SER A 569 -17.88 -17.60 -15.98
N LEU A 570 -16.93 -17.00 -15.25
CA LEU A 570 -16.68 -15.55 -15.26
C LEU A 570 -16.25 -15.03 -16.66
N GLY A 571 -15.84 -15.90 -17.57
CA GLY A 571 -15.49 -15.55 -18.94
C GLY A 571 -14.04 -15.11 -19.12
N ALA A 572 -13.12 -15.58 -18.28
CA ALA A 572 -11.69 -15.22 -18.27
C ALA A 572 -10.99 -15.42 -19.62
N GLN A 573 -11.45 -16.36 -20.46
CA GLN A 573 -10.98 -16.58 -21.82
C GLN A 573 -11.16 -15.36 -22.76
N ASN A 574 -12.06 -14.43 -22.39
CA ASN A 574 -12.28 -13.18 -23.10
C ASN A 574 -11.40 -12.03 -22.58
N ALA A 575 -10.78 -12.15 -21.40
CA ALA A 575 -9.77 -11.21 -20.93
C ALA A 575 -8.47 -11.36 -21.75
N ASP A 576 -7.55 -10.41 -21.67
CA ASP A 576 -6.26 -10.46 -22.39
C ASP A 576 -5.14 -11.11 -21.56
N LEU A 577 -5.27 -11.01 -20.23
CA LEU A 577 -4.38 -11.63 -19.25
C LEU A 577 -5.18 -12.12 -18.04
N LEU A 578 -4.51 -12.90 -17.19
CA LEU A 578 -4.90 -13.14 -15.81
C LEU A 578 -3.99 -12.32 -14.89
N VAL A 579 -4.52 -11.87 -13.76
CA VAL A 579 -3.74 -11.19 -12.71
C VAL A 579 -3.95 -11.95 -11.40
N THR A 580 -2.97 -12.03 -10.50
CA THR A 580 -3.14 -12.78 -9.25
C THR A 580 -2.10 -12.39 -8.20
N ASP A 581 -2.53 -12.32 -6.94
CA ASP A 581 -1.67 -11.97 -5.83
C ASP A 581 -0.74 -13.11 -5.40
N VAL A 582 0.34 -12.72 -4.71
CA VAL A 582 1.30 -13.65 -4.10
C VAL A 582 1.20 -13.55 -2.58
N SER A 583 1.10 -12.32 -2.06
CA SER A 583 0.58 -12.00 -0.72
C SER A 583 0.33 -10.49 -0.61
N ASP A 584 -0.57 -10.08 0.27
CA ASP A 584 -0.89 -8.68 0.58
C ASP A 584 0.08 -8.02 1.59
N ARG A 585 0.97 -8.81 2.22
CA ARG A 585 1.94 -8.38 3.24
C ARG A 585 3.24 -9.20 3.19
N ASP A 586 4.30 -8.66 3.78
CA ASP A 586 5.57 -9.38 3.93
C ASP A 586 5.45 -10.57 4.89
N ALA A 587 6.11 -11.69 4.60
CA ALA A 587 6.05 -12.90 5.42
C ALA A 587 6.56 -12.68 6.86
N GLY A 588 7.50 -11.77 7.05
CA GLY A 588 8.04 -11.34 8.33
C GLY A 588 7.08 -10.50 9.16
N TRP A 589 6.04 -9.91 8.55
CA TRP A 589 4.89 -9.33 9.26
C TRP A 589 4.02 -10.45 9.79
N TYR A 590 3.58 -11.37 8.91
CA TYR A 590 2.71 -12.49 9.27
C TYR A 590 3.32 -13.45 10.31
N ALA A 591 4.64 -13.64 10.30
CA ALA A 591 5.34 -14.47 11.27
C ALA A 591 5.37 -13.88 12.70
N GLN A 592 4.98 -12.60 12.90
CA GLN A 592 4.88 -12.04 14.25
C GLN A 592 3.67 -12.60 15.01
N PRO A 593 3.78 -12.93 16.31
CA PRO A 593 2.64 -13.40 17.10
C PRO A 593 1.47 -12.41 17.16
N ALA A 594 1.75 -11.09 17.12
CA ALA A 594 0.73 -10.04 17.05
C ALA A 594 -0.09 -10.04 15.75
N HIS A 595 0.37 -10.77 14.73
CA HIS A 595 -0.17 -10.81 13.37
C HIS A 595 -0.56 -12.23 12.95
N GLY A 596 -0.72 -13.13 13.93
CA GLY A 596 -1.19 -14.50 13.76
C GLY A 596 -0.10 -15.57 13.67
N GLY A 597 1.19 -15.20 13.65
CA GLY A 597 2.30 -16.15 13.68
C GLY A 597 2.34 -17.13 12.51
N ARG A 598 1.91 -16.71 11.32
CA ARG A 598 1.72 -17.56 10.13
C ARG A 598 2.99 -17.62 9.27
N ASP A 599 3.47 -18.84 9.00
CA ASP A 599 4.60 -19.09 8.10
C ASP A 599 4.21 -18.94 6.61
N THR A 600 4.34 -17.72 6.12
CA THR A 600 4.14 -17.32 4.71
C THR A 600 5.45 -17.10 3.94
N PHE A 601 6.58 -17.49 4.53
CA PHE A 601 7.86 -17.62 3.82
C PHE A 601 7.79 -18.77 2.82
N TRP A 602 8.51 -18.66 1.71
CA TRP A 602 8.56 -19.62 0.62
C TRP A 602 9.74 -20.59 0.78
N THR A 603 9.41 -21.88 0.85
CA THR A 603 10.33 -22.94 0.41
C THR A 603 10.15 -23.16 -1.08
N ASP A 604 11.14 -23.77 -1.75
CA ASP A 604 11.01 -24.14 -3.17
C ASP A 604 9.77 -25.00 -3.45
N GLN A 605 9.33 -25.80 -2.47
CA GLN A 605 8.08 -26.56 -2.56
C GLN A 605 6.83 -25.67 -2.53
N LYS A 606 6.76 -24.67 -1.66
CA LYS A 606 5.64 -23.70 -1.62
C LYS A 606 5.61 -22.87 -2.92
N ALA A 607 6.77 -22.41 -3.36
CA ALA A 607 6.92 -21.60 -4.57
C ALA A 607 6.58 -22.39 -5.85
N ALA A 608 7.07 -23.63 -5.99
CA ALA A 608 6.73 -24.52 -7.10
C ALA A 608 5.23 -24.87 -7.12
N ALA A 609 4.58 -25.03 -5.96
CA ALA A 609 3.14 -25.23 -5.90
C ALA A 609 2.35 -23.99 -6.39
N ALA A 610 2.79 -22.77 -6.02
CA ALA A 610 2.20 -21.53 -6.53
C ALA A 610 2.41 -21.37 -8.04
N LEU A 611 3.63 -21.60 -8.55
CA LEU A 611 3.91 -21.60 -9.99
C LEU A 611 3.08 -22.65 -10.75
N GLN A 612 2.87 -23.84 -10.18
CA GLN A 612 2.01 -24.86 -10.80
C GLN A 612 0.54 -24.42 -10.82
N PHE A 613 0.04 -23.74 -9.79
CA PHE A 613 -1.30 -23.14 -9.82
C PHE A 613 -1.42 -22.09 -10.93
N TYR A 614 -0.50 -21.10 -10.98
CA TYR A 614 -0.48 -20.06 -12.00
C TYR A 614 -0.41 -20.66 -13.42
N LYS A 615 0.48 -21.64 -13.63
CA LYS A 615 0.60 -22.39 -14.89
C LYS A 615 -0.71 -23.08 -15.28
N THR A 616 -1.34 -23.78 -14.33
CA THR A 616 -2.60 -24.51 -14.58
C THR A 616 -3.73 -23.54 -14.99
N MET A 617 -3.81 -22.37 -14.36
CA MET A 617 -4.77 -21.33 -14.74
C MET A 617 -4.45 -20.72 -16.11
N ALA A 618 -3.18 -20.40 -16.38
CA ALA A 618 -2.73 -19.86 -17.67
C ALA A 618 -3.04 -20.81 -18.83
N GLU A 619 -2.71 -22.10 -18.69
CA GLU A 619 -2.95 -23.14 -19.69
C GLU A 619 -4.45 -23.46 -19.86
N SER A 620 -5.24 -23.43 -18.78
CA SER A 620 -6.68 -23.74 -18.84
C SER A 620 -7.53 -22.62 -19.42
N VAL A 621 -7.13 -21.35 -19.22
CA VAL A 621 -7.83 -20.17 -19.76
C VAL A 621 -7.25 -19.74 -21.12
N GLY A 622 -6.00 -20.12 -21.42
CA GLY A 622 -5.28 -19.74 -22.63
C GLY A 622 -4.75 -18.31 -22.60
N LYS A 623 -4.29 -17.82 -21.43
CA LYS A 623 -3.88 -16.42 -21.19
C LYS A 623 -2.64 -16.35 -20.29
N PRO A 624 -1.72 -15.38 -20.50
CA PRO A 624 -0.58 -15.17 -19.62
C PRO A 624 -1.02 -14.65 -18.25
N VAL A 625 -0.20 -14.90 -17.22
CA VAL A 625 -0.41 -14.41 -15.85
C VAL A 625 0.51 -13.23 -15.55
N VAL A 626 0.00 -12.18 -14.89
CA VAL A 626 0.80 -11.16 -14.23
C VAL A 626 0.67 -11.34 -12.73
N LEU A 627 1.80 -11.51 -12.03
CA LEU A 627 1.81 -11.58 -10.57
C LEU A 627 1.78 -10.17 -10.00
N TRP A 628 0.64 -9.84 -9.41
CA TRP A 628 0.33 -8.60 -8.73
C TRP A 628 -0.64 -8.97 -7.60
N GLN A 629 -0.33 -8.77 -6.32
CA GLN A 629 0.77 -8.02 -5.74
C GLN A 629 1.88 -8.92 -5.16
N ILE A 630 3.14 -8.48 -5.24
CA ILE A 630 4.29 -9.16 -4.65
C ILE A 630 4.91 -8.26 -3.55
N PRO A 631 5.02 -8.73 -2.29
CA PRO A 631 5.69 -7.99 -1.22
C PRO A 631 7.17 -7.69 -1.53
N VAL A 632 7.73 -6.63 -0.93
CA VAL A 632 9.08 -6.11 -1.26
C VAL A 632 10.13 -6.42 -0.17
N GLY A 633 9.74 -7.13 0.89
CA GLY A 633 10.64 -7.56 1.94
C GLY A 633 11.81 -8.39 1.42
N ASN A 634 12.88 -8.44 2.22
CA ASN A 634 14.04 -9.28 1.94
C ASN A 634 14.70 -9.76 3.24
N MET A 635 15.43 -10.87 3.19
CA MET A 635 15.87 -11.57 4.40
C MET A 635 16.88 -10.82 5.30
N ALA A 636 17.42 -9.70 4.82
CA ALA A 636 18.28 -8.78 5.57
C ALA A 636 17.51 -7.72 6.41
N GLN A 637 16.20 -7.58 6.21
CA GLN A 637 15.34 -6.67 6.98
C GLN A 637 15.21 -7.09 8.46
N ASN A 638 14.66 -6.22 9.31
CA ASN A 638 14.68 -6.41 10.77
C ASN A 638 13.32 -6.81 11.41
N ASN A 639 12.26 -6.96 10.61
CA ASN A 639 10.87 -7.15 11.06
C ASN A 639 10.35 -6.00 11.94
N THR A 640 10.59 -4.77 11.48
CA THR A 640 9.95 -3.55 12.01
C THR A 640 9.19 -2.82 10.91
N LEU A 641 8.42 -1.79 11.26
CA LEU A 641 7.58 -1.03 10.33
C LEU A 641 8.37 -0.53 9.09
N ASN A 642 7.81 -0.74 7.91
CA ASN A 642 8.41 -0.56 6.57
C ASN A 642 9.67 -1.41 6.29
N HIS A 643 10.03 -2.34 7.17
CA HIS A 643 11.29 -3.09 7.17
C HIS A 643 11.07 -4.55 7.60
N TYR A 644 10.21 -5.27 6.87
CA TYR A 644 9.89 -6.68 7.13
C TYR A 644 10.65 -7.62 6.20
N LYS A 645 10.96 -8.83 6.71
CA LYS A 645 11.57 -9.87 5.90
C LYS A 645 10.54 -10.47 4.96
N ASP A 646 10.94 -10.69 3.74
CA ASP A 646 10.29 -11.60 2.81
C ASP A 646 11.38 -12.31 2.00
N ASP A 647 10.99 -13.24 1.15
CA ASP A 647 11.87 -14.06 0.31
C ASP A 647 11.47 -14.05 -1.17
N LYS A 648 10.25 -13.62 -1.52
CA LYS A 648 9.71 -13.66 -2.89
C LYS A 648 10.56 -12.83 -3.86
N VAL A 649 11.03 -11.66 -3.43
CA VAL A 649 11.96 -10.80 -4.22
C VAL A 649 13.30 -11.50 -4.49
N ASP A 650 13.81 -12.26 -3.52
CA ASP A 650 15.05 -13.01 -3.70
C ASP A 650 14.83 -14.29 -4.53
N TRP A 651 13.73 -14.99 -4.30
CA TRP A 651 13.37 -16.26 -4.92
C TRP A 651 12.99 -16.11 -6.41
N PHE A 652 12.12 -15.15 -6.77
CA PHE A 652 11.69 -14.98 -8.16
C PHE A 652 12.86 -14.69 -9.09
N PHE A 653 13.73 -13.73 -8.72
CA PHE A 653 14.90 -13.38 -9.54
C PHE A 653 15.96 -14.49 -9.62
N ALA A 654 15.96 -15.45 -8.70
CA ALA A 654 16.79 -16.67 -8.78
C ALA A 654 16.19 -17.76 -9.69
N HIS A 655 14.88 -17.70 -9.98
CA HIS A 655 14.11 -18.75 -10.65
C HIS A 655 13.32 -18.27 -11.87
N MET A 656 13.75 -17.19 -12.54
CA MET A 656 13.02 -16.55 -13.65
C MET A 656 12.67 -17.51 -14.80
N ASP A 657 13.47 -18.55 -15.07
CA ASP A 657 13.11 -19.58 -16.06
C ASP A 657 11.88 -20.40 -15.63
N GLN A 658 11.73 -20.70 -14.34
CA GLN A 658 10.53 -21.38 -13.81
C GLN A 658 9.31 -20.46 -13.88
N VAL A 659 9.48 -19.17 -13.56
CA VAL A 659 8.47 -18.12 -13.70
C VAL A 659 7.95 -18.06 -15.14
N ALA A 660 8.85 -17.96 -16.12
CA ALA A 660 8.49 -17.93 -17.53
C ALA A 660 7.84 -19.25 -18.00
N ASN A 661 8.33 -20.42 -17.54
CA ASN A 661 7.73 -21.73 -17.83
C ASN A 661 6.32 -21.93 -17.22
N ALA A 662 5.94 -21.10 -16.24
CA ALA A 662 4.58 -21.02 -15.70
C ALA A 662 3.67 -20.02 -16.44
N HIS A 663 4.12 -19.49 -17.58
CA HIS A 663 3.45 -18.44 -18.38
C HIS A 663 3.19 -17.14 -17.60
N VAL A 664 3.98 -16.88 -16.56
CA VAL A 664 4.01 -15.58 -15.89
C VAL A 664 4.76 -14.59 -16.77
N ALA A 665 4.06 -13.58 -17.27
CA ALA A 665 4.56 -12.57 -18.19
C ALA A 665 4.93 -11.24 -17.49
N GLY A 666 4.60 -11.07 -16.22
CA GLY A 666 5.02 -9.90 -15.43
C GLY A 666 5.08 -10.16 -13.92
N LEU A 667 6.01 -9.48 -13.24
CA LEU A 667 6.19 -9.48 -11.79
C LEU A 667 6.08 -8.05 -11.26
N LEU A 668 5.02 -7.75 -10.49
CA LEU A 668 4.68 -6.40 -10.03
C LEU A 668 4.75 -6.29 -8.50
N PHE A 669 5.81 -5.62 -8.02
CA PHE A 669 6.16 -5.54 -6.60
C PHE A 669 5.56 -4.31 -5.90
N GLY A 670 5.26 -4.43 -4.61
CA GLY A 670 4.93 -3.29 -3.75
C GLY A 670 4.35 -3.71 -2.40
N ALA A 671 4.22 -2.74 -1.50
CA ALA A 671 3.90 -2.97 -0.09
C ALA A 671 2.54 -3.65 0.18
N GLY A 672 1.54 -3.46 -0.70
CA GLY A 672 0.18 -3.96 -0.51
C GLY A 672 -0.60 -3.21 0.54
N GLN A 673 -0.29 -3.46 1.81
CA GLN A 673 -0.76 -2.63 2.90
C GLN A 673 0.24 -1.53 3.27
N GLN A 674 -0.24 -0.51 3.97
CA GLN A 674 0.60 0.40 4.74
C GLN A 674 1.48 -0.39 5.74
N GLU A 675 2.56 0.21 6.23
CA GLU A 675 3.52 -0.38 7.18
C GLU A 675 4.38 -1.55 6.65
N GLN A 676 4.09 -2.10 5.47
CA GLN A 676 4.92 -3.14 4.82
C GLN A 676 6.14 -2.54 4.11
N THR A 677 7.09 -3.39 3.70
CA THR A 677 8.28 -2.97 2.97
C THR A 677 7.91 -2.47 1.57
N SER A 678 8.37 -1.27 1.21
CA SER A 678 8.20 -0.66 -0.11
C SER A 678 9.50 -0.69 -0.90
N ILE A 679 9.43 -0.32 -2.18
CA ILE A 679 10.62 -0.21 -3.07
C ILE A 679 11.57 0.90 -2.58
N GLU A 680 11.08 1.86 -1.80
CA GLU A 680 11.84 2.91 -1.14
C GLU A 680 12.52 2.43 0.16
N SER A 681 12.00 1.40 0.84
CA SER A 681 12.48 0.93 2.16
C SER A 681 13.16 -0.45 2.16
N ASP A 682 13.13 -1.16 1.03
CA ASP A 682 13.75 -2.50 0.88
C ASP A 682 15.31 -2.49 0.93
N GLY A 683 15.93 -1.32 1.07
CA GLY A 683 17.39 -1.15 1.02
C GLY A 683 17.97 -1.21 -0.40
N GLY A 684 17.15 -0.98 -1.43
CA GLY A 684 17.48 -1.03 -2.85
C GLY A 684 17.60 -2.44 -3.42
N ASN A 685 16.97 -3.46 -2.82
CA ASN A 685 17.14 -4.85 -3.24
C ASN A 685 16.53 -5.11 -4.63
N LEU A 686 15.25 -4.76 -4.81
CA LEU A 686 14.54 -4.85 -6.08
C LEU A 686 15.20 -3.97 -7.16
N ILE A 687 15.65 -2.76 -6.80
CA ILE A 687 16.38 -1.86 -7.71
C ILE A 687 17.64 -2.55 -8.26
N ARG A 688 18.48 -3.13 -7.39
CA ARG A 688 19.68 -3.88 -7.81
C ARG A 688 19.34 -5.09 -8.68
N LYS A 689 18.31 -5.86 -8.32
CA LYS A 689 17.86 -7.05 -9.08
C LYS A 689 17.31 -6.70 -10.45
N THR A 690 16.49 -5.66 -10.54
CA THR A 690 15.92 -5.16 -11.82
C THR A 690 17.03 -4.69 -12.76
N ILE A 691 18.04 -3.99 -12.24
CA ILE A 691 19.24 -3.63 -13.02
C ILE A 691 20.00 -4.88 -13.48
N ALA A 692 20.21 -5.87 -12.61
CA ALA A 692 20.92 -7.09 -12.96
C ALA A 692 20.19 -7.91 -14.04
N TYR A 693 18.88 -8.11 -13.89
CA TYR A 693 18.00 -8.82 -14.83
C TYR A 693 17.96 -8.16 -16.20
N HIS A 694 17.82 -6.83 -16.26
CA HIS A 694 17.90 -6.08 -17.51
C HIS A 694 19.29 -6.22 -18.16
N ASN A 695 20.37 -6.15 -17.37
CA ASN A 695 21.74 -6.29 -17.87
C ASN A 695 22.07 -7.71 -18.37
N SER A 696 21.34 -8.75 -17.94
CA SER A 696 21.45 -10.10 -18.50
C SER A 696 20.59 -10.32 -19.75
N GLY A 697 19.87 -9.30 -20.22
CA GLY A 697 18.93 -9.39 -21.36
C GLY A 697 17.55 -9.94 -21.01
N GLY A 698 17.23 -10.04 -19.71
CA GLY A 698 15.99 -10.62 -19.21
C GLY A 698 15.86 -12.14 -19.43
N THR A 699 14.66 -12.67 -19.19
CA THR A 699 14.30 -14.07 -19.41
C THR A 699 13.13 -14.14 -20.38
N ALA A 700 13.31 -14.89 -21.48
CA ALA A 700 12.33 -14.99 -22.55
C ALA A 700 11.03 -15.67 -22.11
N LEU A 701 9.90 -15.10 -22.55
CA LEU A 701 8.55 -15.67 -22.37
C LEU A 701 8.43 -17.05 -23.04
N LYS A 702 7.44 -17.83 -22.60
CA LYS A 702 7.11 -19.17 -23.12
C LYS A 702 5.70 -19.15 -23.70
#